data_AF-A0A7J9H0R7-F1
#
_entry.id   AF-A0A7J9H0R7-F1
#
_cell.length_a   1.000
_cell.length_b   1.000
_cell.length_c   1.000
_cell.angle_alpha   90.00
_cell.angle_beta   90.00
_cell.angle_gamma   90.00
#
_symmetry.space_group_name_H-M   'P 1'
#
loop_
_entity.id
_entity.type
_entity.pdbx_description
1 polymer ?
#
loop_
_entity_poly.entity_id
_entity_poly.type
_entity_poly.pdbx_seq_one_letter_code
_entity_poly.pdbx_strand_id
1 'polypeptide(L)'
;MDEWLGIFNVKLRHMREDIQSVGNLLLTIETRNNKLEVQSVNNKALIAELDKLVERFRFPSEYASCLTGRQFDEASVPQYVEACEWLTNALHGLEVPNLDSTFANIRAVREKRAELGILKATFVRKASEFLRICFATLVDFMINDKNYFSQRGQLKKPDHADLRYKCRTYALLLQHLKILDGNCLGPLRKAYCSSLNSLLRREAHEFANELRASTKVSKTPNTWLETFTSGNQSANNADTSAVSDAYAKMLTIFVPLLVDESSFFAHFMCFDVPGLAPPRDESGSYDADDDDDDEDEDEDADEDEDDDNDDDDTNNVDQGSGPVHDNDSKAGKNSPDLLALNEALQDLLDGIQEDFYVLVDWAYKIDPLRCISLHGVTERYLSGQKSDAARFVRVLLGDLESKISMQFSRFVDEACHQIERSERNARQTGVLPYIPRFATLATRMEQYIQGQSRDLVDLAYTKFVSIMFVTLERLSQVEPKYAEIFLLENYAAFQNSLYDLANVVPTLAKFYHQASEAYEQACQRHLSMIIYFQFERLFQFAKKIEDLMFTISPEEIPFQLGLSKMDLRKTLKSSLTGVDKSIAAMYKKLQKNLTCEELLPSLWDKCKKEFLDKYDSFAQLCAKIYPTETIPSVTEMRDLLASM
;
A
#
# COMPACT_ATOMS: atom_id res chain seq x y z
N MET A 1 -9.12 53.57 122.40
CA MET A 1 -8.27 53.40 121.19
C MET A 1 -8.79 52.26 120.32
N ASP A 2 -9.15 51.11 120.90
CA ASP A 2 -9.63 49.93 120.16
C ASP A 2 -10.91 50.16 119.35
N GLU A 3 -11.84 50.99 119.83
CA GLU A 3 -13.09 51.31 119.13
C GLU A 3 -12.85 52.09 117.83
N TRP A 4 -11.93 53.06 117.85
CA TRP A 4 -11.50 53.82 116.67
C TRP A 4 -10.74 52.94 115.67
N LEU A 5 -9.87 52.04 116.14
CA LEU A 5 -9.19 51.06 115.31
C LEU A 5 -10.17 50.04 114.67
N GLY A 6 -11.23 49.66 115.39
CA GLY A 6 -12.32 48.84 114.87
C GLY A 6 -13.07 49.52 113.72
N ILE A 7 -13.42 50.81 113.88
CA ILE A 7 -14.08 51.60 112.84
C ILE A 7 -13.19 51.76 111.59
N PHE A 8 -11.90 52.07 111.77
CA PHE A 8 -10.95 52.17 110.65
C PHE A 8 -10.74 50.84 109.93
N ASN A 9 -10.66 49.71 110.66
CA ASN A 9 -10.54 48.39 110.06
C ASN A 9 -11.78 47.99 109.25
N VAL A 10 -12.99 48.32 109.72
CA VAL A 10 -14.23 48.11 108.96
C VAL A 10 -14.24 48.97 107.70
N LYS A 11 -13.83 50.24 107.80
CA LYS A 11 -13.78 51.17 106.66
C LYS A 11 -12.75 50.74 105.60
N LEU A 12 -11.56 50.28 106.02
CA LEU A 12 -10.54 49.73 105.12
C LEU A 12 -10.98 48.40 104.49
N ARG A 13 -11.75 47.58 105.21
CA ARG A 13 -12.34 46.35 104.65
C ARG A 13 -13.37 46.67 103.58
N HIS A 14 -14.30 47.59 103.85
CA HIS A 14 -15.24 48.09 102.85
C HIS A 14 -14.53 48.67 101.62
N MET A 15 -13.51 49.52 101.82
CA MET A 15 -12.73 50.06 100.69
C MET A 15 -12.01 48.97 99.90
N ARG A 16 -11.50 47.91 100.55
CA ARG A 16 -10.89 46.76 99.86
C ARG A 16 -11.92 45.97 99.07
N GLU A 17 -13.08 45.72 99.66
CA GLU A 17 -14.21 45.04 99.01
C GLU A 17 -14.74 45.86 97.82
N ASP A 18 -14.83 47.19 97.95
CA ASP A 18 -15.21 48.10 96.88
C ASP A 18 -14.16 48.11 95.75
N ILE A 19 -12.87 48.21 96.07
CA ILE A 19 -11.79 48.14 95.07
C ILE A 19 -11.78 46.78 94.38
N GLN A 20 -12.01 45.69 95.10
CA GLN A 20 -12.07 44.35 94.53
C GLN A 20 -13.32 44.17 93.66
N SER A 21 -14.46 44.73 94.06
CA SER A 21 -15.69 44.76 93.27
C SER A 21 -15.52 45.57 91.98
N VAL A 22 -14.92 46.77 92.06
CA VAL A 22 -14.60 47.61 90.90
C VAL A 22 -13.57 46.93 90.01
N GLY A 23 -12.54 46.29 90.56
CA GLY A 23 -11.56 45.51 89.82
C GLY A 23 -12.20 44.35 89.05
N ASN A 24 -13.10 43.59 89.70
CA ASN A 24 -13.86 42.52 89.06
C ASN A 24 -14.81 43.04 87.98
N LEU A 25 -15.45 44.21 88.20
CA LEU A 25 -16.30 44.86 87.20
C LEU A 25 -15.49 45.31 85.98
N LEU A 26 -14.32 45.92 86.20
CA LEU A 26 -13.44 46.41 85.14
C LEU A 26 -12.90 45.23 84.30
N LEU A 27 -12.49 44.14 84.96
CA LEU A 27 -12.06 42.90 84.29
C LEU A 27 -13.22 42.27 83.48
N THR A 28 -14.45 42.33 83.99
CA THR A 28 -15.65 41.87 83.25
C THR A 28 -15.93 42.73 82.02
N ILE A 29 -15.81 44.05 82.14
CA ILE A 29 -15.99 44.99 81.02
C ILE A 29 -14.89 44.78 79.98
N GLU A 30 -13.63 44.65 80.39
CA GLU A 30 -12.49 44.40 79.51
C GLU A 30 -12.64 43.07 78.75
N THR A 31 -12.99 42.00 79.46
CA THR A 31 -13.25 40.68 78.84
C THR A 31 -14.41 40.76 77.84
N ARG A 32 -15.47 41.52 78.16
CA ARG A 32 -16.59 41.73 77.25
C ARG A 32 -16.20 42.56 76.02
N ASN A 33 -15.41 43.61 76.21
CA ASN A 33 -14.92 44.44 75.11
C ASN A 33 -14.00 43.66 74.18
N ASN A 34 -13.06 42.87 74.72
CA ASN A 34 -12.21 41.99 73.90
C ASN A 34 -13.05 40.99 73.08
N LYS A 35 -14.11 40.40 73.66
CA LYS A 35 -15.03 39.54 72.92
C LYS A 35 -15.76 40.28 71.80
N LEU A 36 -16.22 41.51 72.06
CA LEU A 36 -16.88 42.35 71.06
C LEU A 36 -15.92 42.78 69.95
N GLU A 37 -14.67 43.08 70.27
CA GLU A 37 -13.64 43.45 69.31
C GLU A 37 -13.27 42.26 68.41
N VAL A 38 -13.03 41.08 69.00
CA VAL A 38 -12.81 39.84 68.24
C VAL A 38 -14.02 39.53 67.34
N GLN A 39 -15.25 39.68 67.86
CA GLN A 39 -16.46 39.51 67.05
C GLN A 39 -16.52 40.52 65.90
N SER A 40 -16.17 41.79 66.15
CA SER A 40 -16.16 42.83 65.12
C SER A 40 -15.11 42.56 64.04
N VAL A 41 -13.92 42.09 64.42
CA VAL A 41 -12.85 41.73 63.47
C VAL A 41 -13.27 40.52 62.62
N ASN A 42 -13.83 39.48 63.26
CA ASN A 42 -14.31 38.29 62.55
C ASN A 42 -15.46 38.63 61.59
N ASN A 43 -16.40 39.48 61.99
CA ASN A 43 -17.49 39.93 61.11
C ASN A 43 -16.98 40.71 59.90
N LYS A 44 -15.98 41.59 60.08
CA LYS A 44 -15.34 42.31 58.96
C LYS A 44 -14.64 41.35 57.99
N ALA A 45 -13.90 40.37 58.53
CA ALA A 45 -13.26 39.34 57.70
C ALA A 45 -14.27 38.49 56.93
N LEU A 46 -15.38 38.09 57.58
CA LEU A 46 -16.45 37.32 56.95
C LEU A 46 -17.13 38.11 55.83
N ILE A 47 -17.41 39.40 56.03
CA ILE A 47 -17.97 40.27 55.00
C ILE A 47 -17.02 40.36 53.81
N ALA A 48 -15.72 40.54 54.04
CA ALA A 48 -14.73 40.59 52.96
C ALA A 48 -14.67 39.29 52.15
N GLU A 49 -14.77 38.12 52.79
CA GLU A 49 -14.86 36.83 52.09
C GLU A 49 -16.18 36.66 51.33
N LEU A 50 -17.30 37.15 51.88
CA LEU A 50 -18.58 37.14 51.21
C LEU A 50 -18.60 38.07 49.98
N ASP A 51 -17.99 39.25 50.08
CA ASP A 51 -17.89 40.21 48.98
C ASP A 51 -17.06 39.62 47.83
N LYS A 52 -15.92 38.96 48.13
CA LYS A 52 -15.14 38.22 47.12
C LYS A 52 -15.99 37.16 46.40
N LEU A 53 -16.85 36.44 47.14
CA LEU A 53 -17.74 35.42 46.56
C LEU A 53 -18.83 36.05 45.69
N VAL A 54 -19.42 37.17 46.13
CA VAL A 54 -20.46 37.91 45.40
C VAL A 54 -19.90 38.53 44.12
N GLU A 55 -18.67 39.05 44.14
CA GLU A 55 -17.98 39.54 42.94
C GLU A 55 -17.80 38.45 41.90
N ARG A 56 -17.46 37.22 42.30
CA ARG A 56 -17.37 36.06 41.40
C ARG A 56 -18.73 35.64 40.80
N PHE A 57 -19.84 35.99 41.44
CA PHE A 57 -21.18 35.76 40.91
C PHE A 57 -21.68 36.87 39.98
N ARG A 58 -20.97 38.00 39.87
CA ARG A 58 -21.39 39.08 38.99
C ARG A 58 -21.36 38.62 37.55
N PHE A 59 -22.51 38.78 36.92
CA PHE A 59 -22.75 38.46 35.53
C PHE A 59 -22.69 39.76 34.72
N PRO A 60 -21.66 40.01 33.89
CA PRO A 60 -21.59 41.19 33.05
C PRO A 60 -22.73 41.20 32.03
N SER A 61 -23.48 42.30 31.93
CA SER A 61 -24.66 42.41 31.06
C SER A 61 -24.33 42.25 29.56
N GLU A 62 -23.09 42.57 29.18
CA GLU A 62 -22.57 42.51 27.81
C GLU A 62 -22.45 41.06 27.29
N TYR A 63 -22.09 40.12 28.17
CA TYR A 63 -22.03 38.70 27.82
C TYR A 63 -23.40 38.03 27.93
N ALA A 64 -24.36 38.59 28.66
CA ALA A 64 -25.74 38.06 28.77
C ALA A 64 -26.42 38.09 27.42
N SER A 65 -26.38 39.23 26.75
CA SER A 65 -26.99 39.42 25.44
C SER A 65 -26.35 38.52 24.40
N CYS A 66 -25.03 38.30 24.46
CA CYS A 66 -24.31 37.41 23.55
C CYS A 66 -24.63 35.93 23.81
N LEU A 67 -24.65 35.48 25.06
CA LEU A 67 -24.89 34.08 25.43
C LEU A 67 -26.37 33.68 25.34
N THR A 68 -27.29 34.63 25.52
CA THR A 68 -28.75 34.41 25.44
C THR A 68 -29.38 34.87 24.13
N GLY A 69 -28.62 35.57 23.28
CA GLY A 69 -29.05 36.16 22.01
C GLY A 69 -29.80 35.20 21.09
N ARG A 70 -30.74 35.74 20.29
CA ARG A 70 -31.61 34.95 19.42
C ARG A 70 -30.95 34.55 18.09
N GLN A 71 -29.96 35.30 17.61
CA GLN A 71 -29.27 35.05 16.34
C GLN A 71 -27.76 35.05 16.55
N PHE A 72 -27.10 34.13 15.85
CA PHE A 72 -25.65 34.07 15.74
C PHE A 72 -25.26 34.66 14.39
N ASP A 73 -24.52 35.76 14.41
CA ASP A 73 -24.08 36.47 13.21
C ASP A 73 -22.55 36.37 13.07
N GLU A 74 -22.06 36.27 11.83
CA GLU A 74 -20.62 36.14 11.55
C GLU A 74 -19.81 37.35 12.07
N ALA A 75 -20.41 38.55 12.04
CA ALA A 75 -19.79 39.77 12.56
C ALA A 75 -19.58 39.76 14.09
N SER A 76 -20.31 38.91 14.81
CA SER A 76 -20.26 38.79 16.28
C SER A 76 -19.38 37.63 16.75
N VAL A 77 -18.68 36.92 15.87
CA VAL A 77 -17.77 35.82 16.23
C VAL A 77 -16.75 36.22 17.30
N PRO A 78 -16.07 37.40 17.24
CA PRO A 78 -15.16 37.83 18.31
C PRO A 78 -15.86 37.99 19.66
N GLN A 79 -17.09 38.54 19.68
CA GLN A 79 -17.88 38.71 20.90
C GLN A 79 -18.33 37.36 21.48
N TYR A 80 -18.59 36.36 20.62
CA TYR A 80 -18.87 35.00 21.08
C TYR A 80 -17.65 34.33 21.70
N VAL A 81 -16.45 34.58 21.16
CA VAL A 81 -15.19 34.09 21.75
C VAL A 81 -14.96 34.67 23.13
N GLU A 82 -15.05 36.00 23.30
CA GLU A 82 -14.93 36.66 24.61
C GLU A 82 -15.96 36.14 25.61
N ALA A 83 -17.21 35.92 25.16
CA ALA A 83 -18.26 35.36 26.00
C ALA A 83 -17.97 33.90 26.41
N CYS A 84 -17.34 33.10 25.54
CA CYS A 84 -16.89 31.74 25.88
C CYS A 84 -15.76 31.75 26.91
N GLU A 85 -14.77 32.63 26.74
CA GLU A 85 -13.66 32.79 27.67
C GLU A 85 -14.18 33.19 29.06
N TRP A 86 -15.06 34.19 29.11
CA TRP A 86 -15.69 34.61 30.35
C TRP A 86 -16.46 33.45 31.00
N LEU A 87 -17.28 32.71 30.23
CA LEU A 87 -18.06 31.59 30.75
C LEU A 87 -17.16 30.45 31.29
N THR A 88 -16.06 30.18 30.59
CA THR A 88 -15.05 29.18 31.00
C THR A 88 -14.39 29.61 32.32
N ASN A 89 -13.95 30.87 32.40
CA ASN A 89 -13.33 31.43 33.61
C ASN A 89 -14.32 31.48 34.79
N ALA A 90 -15.58 31.82 34.53
CA ALA A 90 -16.64 31.84 35.56
C ALA A 90 -16.94 30.43 36.09
N LEU A 91 -16.98 29.43 35.23
CA LEU A 91 -17.15 28.03 35.64
C LEU A 91 -15.93 27.54 36.45
N HIS A 92 -14.72 27.79 35.94
CA HIS A 92 -13.48 27.35 36.59
C HIS A 92 -13.23 28.06 37.94
N GLY A 93 -13.57 29.34 38.05
CA GLY A 93 -13.49 30.10 39.30
C GLY A 93 -14.46 29.64 40.40
N LEU A 94 -15.46 28.84 40.02
CA LEU A 94 -16.42 28.21 40.93
C LEU A 94 -16.10 26.74 41.22
N GLU A 95 -15.02 26.18 40.66
CA GLU A 95 -14.56 24.80 40.88
C GLU A 95 -13.43 24.73 41.94
N VAL A 96 -13.26 23.56 42.57
CA VAL A 96 -12.16 23.31 43.53
C VAL A 96 -10.91 22.98 42.69
N PRO A 97 -9.73 23.58 42.95
CA PRO A 97 -9.28 24.28 44.16
C PRO A 97 -9.48 25.81 44.18
N ASN A 98 -9.98 26.42 43.12
CA ASN A 98 -10.13 27.89 43.02
C ASN A 98 -11.17 28.47 43.99
N LEU A 99 -12.10 27.63 44.42
CA LEU A 99 -13.03 27.87 45.50
C LEU A 99 -12.70 26.92 46.67
N ASP A 100 -12.61 27.47 47.88
CA ASP A 100 -12.45 26.67 49.09
C ASP A 100 -13.62 25.67 49.22
N SER A 101 -13.29 24.42 49.55
CA SER A 101 -14.22 23.28 49.67
C SER A 101 -15.43 23.57 50.57
N THR A 102 -15.26 24.45 51.55
CA THR A 102 -16.33 24.89 52.45
C THR A 102 -17.42 25.71 51.74
N PHE A 103 -17.05 26.56 50.77
CA PHE A 103 -18.00 27.34 49.99
C PHE A 103 -18.66 26.54 48.86
N ALA A 104 -17.99 25.49 48.35
CA ALA A 104 -18.49 24.68 47.24
C ALA A 104 -19.88 24.04 47.51
N ASN A 105 -20.19 23.76 48.78
CA ASN A 105 -21.46 23.14 49.18
C ASN A 105 -22.59 24.13 49.51
N ILE A 106 -22.31 25.44 49.51
CA ILE A 106 -23.32 26.46 49.77
C ILE A 106 -24.37 26.44 48.65
N ARG A 107 -25.64 26.54 49.05
CA ARG A 107 -26.78 26.55 48.12
C ARG A 107 -26.64 27.57 46.99
N ALA A 108 -26.19 28.78 47.30
CA ALA A 108 -25.98 29.85 46.31
C ALA A 108 -24.94 29.50 45.24
N VAL A 109 -23.80 28.89 45.63
CA VAL A 109 -22.76 28.42 44.69
C VAL A 109 -23.32 27.32 43.80
N ARG A 110 -24.07 26.37 44.36
CA ARG A 110 -24.71 25.29 43.61
C ARG A 110 -25.74 25.80 42.61
N GLU A 111 -26.61 26.73 43.02
CA GLU A 111 -27.61 27.37 42.14
C GLU A 111 -26.92 28.15 41.02
N LYS A 112 -25.86 28.92 41.32
CA LYS A 112 -25.12 29.67 40.30
C LYS A 112 -24.39 28.75 39.31
N ARG A 113 -23.78 27.66 39.79
CA ARG A 113 -23.16 26.65 38.92
C ARG A 113 -24.20 25.99 38.00
N ALA A 114 -25.40 25.70 38.51
CA ALA A 114 -26.49 25.16 37.69
C ALA A 114 -26.95 26.16 36.62
N GLU A 115 -27.09 27.44 36.97
CA GLU A 115 -27.43 28.51 36.02
C GLU A 115 -26.39 28.63 34.89
N LEU A 116 -25.10 28.69 35.25
CA LEU A 116 -24.00 28.74 34.27
C LEU A 116 -23.93 27.46 33.43
N GLY A 117 -24.27 26.29 34.00
CA GLY A 117 -24.39 25.04 33.27
C GLY A 117 -25.49 25.05 32.21
N ILE A 118 -26.66 25.62 32.52
CA ILE A 118 -27.76 25.79 31.54
C ILE A 118 -27.35 26.79 30.44
N LEU A 119 -26.68 27.87 30.82
CA LEU A 119 -26.20 28.88 29.87
C LEU A 119 -25.16 28.28 28.92
N LYS A 120 -24.20 27.53 29.46
CA LYS A 120 -23.21 26.73 28.71
C LYS A 120 -23.89 25.79 27.71
N ALA A 121 -24.82 24.94 28.17
CA ALA A 121 -25.49 23.99 27.29
C ALA A 121 -26.29 24.70 26.18
N THR A 122 -26.95 25.81 26.51
CA THR A 122 -27.72 26.61 25.54
C THR A 122 -26.81 27.25 24.50
N PHE A 123 -25.70 27.84 24.94
CA PHE A 123 -24.73 28.49 24.07
C PHE A 123 -24.03 27.48 23.16
N VAL A 124 -23.48 26.39 23.71
CA VAL A 124 -22.80 25.33 22.93
C VAL A 124 -23.73 24.78 21.86
N ARG A 125 -24.99 24.52 22.18
CA ARG A 125 -25.99 24.05 21.20
C ARG A 125 -26.18 25.05 20.06
N LYS A 126 -26.38 26.33 20.37
CA LYS A 126 -26.62 27.37 19.34
C LYS A 126 -25.37 27.64 18.51
N ALA A 127 -24.20 27.74 19.14
CA ALA A 127 -22.92 27.94 18.46
C ALA A 127 -22.58 26.75 17.55
N SER A 128 -22.84 25.52 18.00
CA SER A 128 -22.66 24.32 17.17
C SER A 128 -23.62 24.30 15.99
N GLU A 129 -24.87 24.71 16.19
CA GLU A 129 -25.85 24.81 15.10
C GLU A 129 -25.46 25.88 14.08
N PHE A 130 -24.98 27.04 14.54
CA PHE A 130 -24.44 28.10 13.69
C PHE A 130 -23.27 27.60 12.84
N LEU A 131 -22.24 27.00 13.46
CA LEU A 131 -21.07 26.47 12.73
C LEU A 131 -21.46 25.41 11.71
N ARG A 132 -22.40 24.51 12.07
CA ARG A 132 -22.93 23.50 11.15
C ARG A 132 -23.58 24.14 9.91
N ILE A 133 -24.35 25.20 10.09
CA ILE A 133 -24.99 25.94 8.99
C ILE A 133 -23.94 26.68 8.16
N CYS A 134 -22.94 27.31 8.80
CA CYS A 134 -21.86 28.00 8.11
C CYS A 134 -21.07 27.05 7.20
N PHE A 135 -20.66 25.88 7.70
CA PHE A 135 -19.91 24.91 6.89
C PHE A 135 -20.71 24.45 5.66
N ALA A 136 -21.99 24.15 5.84
CA ALA A 136 -22.87 23.79 4.74
C ALA A 136 -23.02 24.94 3.73
N THR A 137 -23.27 26.16 4.20
CA THR A 137 -23.49 27.33 3.34
C THR A 137 -22.24 27.71 2.54
N LEU A 138 -21.06 27.62 3.15
CA LEU A 138 -19.78 27.88 2.48
C LEU A 138 -19.54 26.90 1.33
N VAL A 139 -19.78 25.62 1.58
CA VAL A 139 -19.64 24.57 0.56
C VAL A 139 -20.73 24.68 -0.50
N ASP A 140 -21.99 24.91 -0.11
CA ASP A 140 -23.10 25.07 -1.04
C ASP A 140 -22.87 26.25 -2.01
N PHE A 141 -22.29 27.34 -1.53
CA PHE A 141 -21.89 28.45 -2.39
C PHE A 141 -20.89 28.01 -3.47
N MET A 142 -19.85 27.25 -3.11
CA MET A 142 -18.86 26.72 -4.05
C MET A 142 -19.47 25.70 -5.01
N ILE A 143 -20.31 24.78 -4.50
CA ILE A 143 -21.00 23.76 -5.29
C ILE A 143 -21.93 24.37 -6.34
N ASN A 144 -22.56 25.50 -6.05
CA ASN A 144 -23.48 26.16 -6.97
C ASN A 144 -22.76 27.00 -8.03
N ASP A 145 -21.55 27.50 -7.76
CA ASP A 145 -20.77 28.24 -8.75
C ASP A 145 -19.96 27.29 -9.65
N LYS A 146 -20.37 27.22 -10.92
CA LYS A 146 -19.72 26.37 -11.92
C LYS A 146 -18.26 26.74 -12.17
N ASN A 147 -17.84 27.96 -11.84
CA ASN A 147 -16.46 28.41 -12.06
C ASN A 147 -15.45 27.69 -11.18
N TYR A 148 -15.86 27.03 -10.09
CA TYR A 148 -14.97 26.22 -9.25
C TYR A 148 -14.63 24.87 -9.88
N PHE A 149 -15.48 24.37 -10.78
CA PHE A 149 -15.32 23.05 -11.37
C PHE A 149 -14.63 23.08 -12.73
N SER A 150 -14.04 21.95 -13.11
CA SER A 150 -13.60 21.73 -14.49
C SER A 150 -14.81 21.75 -15.43
N GLN A 151 -14.64 22.37 -16.58
CA GLN A 151 -15.67 22.49 -17.62
C GLN A 151 -15.11 22.05 -18.97
N ARG A 152 -15.98 21.83 -19.95
CA ARG A 152 -15.58 21.43 -21.32
C ARG A 152 -14.52 22.36 -21.89
N GLY A 153 -13.31 21.84 -22.10
CA GLY A 153 -12.16 22.56 -22.63
C GLY A 153 -11.36 23.34 -21.60
N GLN A 154 -11.74 23.32 -20.32
CA GLN A 154 -11.06 24.00 -19.22
C GLN A 154 -10.90 23.05 -18.03
N LEU A 155 -9.75 22.41 -17.95
CA LEU A 155 -9.34 21.63 -16.78
C LEU A 155 -8.90 22.60 -15.68
N LYS A 156 -9.59 22.58 -14.54
CA LYS A 156 -9.30 23.46 -13.40
C LYS A 156 -8.84 22.62 -12.21
N LYS A 157 -7.70 23.00 -11.62
CA LYS A 157 -7.21 22.42 -10.37
C LYS A 157 -8.10 22.91 -9.22
N PRO A 158 -8.59 22.01 -8.33
CA PRO A 158 -9.28 22.43 -7.12
C PRO A 158 -8.43 23.36 -6.26
N ASP A 159 -9.04 24.41 -5.74
CA ASP A 159 -8.40 25.39 -4.86
C ASP A 159 -9.33 25.75 -3.72
N HIS A 160 -8.89 25.46 -2.50
CA HIS A 160 -9.65 25.65 -1.27
C HIS A 160 -9.06 26.76 -0.39
N ALA A 161 -8.18 27.63 -0.91
CA ALA A 161 -7.57 28.71 -0.13
C ALA A 161 -8.62 29.61 0.53
N ASP A 162 -9.61 30.09 -0.22
CA ASP A 162 -10.68 30.95 0.28
C ASP A 162 -11.59 30.23 1.28
N LEU A 163 -11.90 28.94 1.03
CA LEU A 163 -12.67 28.10 1.94
C LEU A 163 -11.93 27.96 3.28
N ARG A 164 -10.65 27.59 3.24
CA ARG A 164 -9.80 27.43 4.42
C ARG A 164 -9.64 28.76 5.17
N TYR A 165 -9.48 29.88 4.46
CA TYR A 165 -9.41 31.21 5.06
C TYR A 165 -10.68 31.54 5.84
N LYS A 166 -11.86 31.32 5.24
CA LYS A 166 -13.15 31.51 5.91
C LYS A 166 -13.35 30.54 7.07
N CYS A 167 -12.94 29.27 6.95
CA CYS A 167 -13.00 28.33 8.07
C CYS A 167 -12.13 28.79 9.25
N ARG A 168 -10.94 29.34 9.00
CA ARG A 168 -10.02 29.81 10.05
C ARG A 168 -10.59 30.92 10.93
N THR A 169 -11.54 31.74 10.44
CA THR A 169 -12.19 32.76 11.27
C THR A 169 -12.96 32.15 12.45
N TYR A 170 -13.38 30.89 12.32
CA TYR A 170 -14.10 30.13 13.35
C TYR A 170 -13.19 29.27 14.25
N ALA A 171 -11.87 29.23 13.98
CA ALA A 171 -10.96 28.31 14.66
C ALA A 171 -10.86 28.58 16.18
N LEU A 172 -10.77 29.86 16.58
CA LEU A 172 -10.74 30.25 18.00
C LEU A 172 -12.05 29.84 18.70
N LEU A 173 -13.19 30.05 18.06
CA LEU A 173 -14.49 29.64 18.61
C LEU A 173 -14.57 28.12 18.83
N LEU A 174 -14.06 27.32 17.89
CA LEU A 174 -13.97 25.86 18.03
C LEU A 174 -13.07 25.43 19.20
N GLN A 175 -11.94 26.10 19.42
CA GLN A 175 -11.06 25.83 20.56
C GLN A 175 -11.75 26.09 21.89
N HIS A 176 -12.46 27.22 22.04
CA HIS A 176 -13.22 27.49 23.25
C HIS A 176 -14.43 26.57 23.43
N LEU A 177 -15.10 26.17 22.34
CA LEU A 177 -16.16 25.16 22.40
C LEU A 177 -15.64 23.80 22.85
N LYS A 178 -14.43 23.39 22.44
CA LYS A 178 -13.77 22.17 22.94
C LYS A 178 -13.58 22.20 24.46
N ILE A 179 -13.12 23.34 24.99
CA ILE A 179 -12.89 23.53 26.43
C ILE A 179 -14.23 23.53 27.19
N LEU A 180 -15.26 24.16 26.62
CA LEU A 180 -16.60 24.17 27.21
C LEU A 180 -17.20 22.76 27.18
N ASP A 181 -17.37 22.13 26.02
CA ASP A 181 -17.96 20.80 25.90
C ASP A 181 -17.32 19.99 24.77
N GLY A 182 -16.37 19.13 25.10
CA GLY A 182 -15.70 18.26 24.12
C GLY A 182 -16.64 17.37 23.30
N ASN A 183 -17.85 17.07 23.80
CA ASN A 183 -18.81 16.22 23.06
C ASN A 183 -19.43 16.95 21.86
N CYS A 184 -19.39 18.29 21.82
CA CYS A 184 -19.99 19.05 20.72
C CYS A 184 -19.19 18.93 19.41
N LEU A 185 -17.90 18.57 19.49
CA LEU A 185 -17.03 18.46 18.33
C LEU A 185 -17.37 17.27 17.43
N GLY A 186 -17.88 16.16 17.97
CA GLY A 186 -18.21 14.97 17.18
C GLY A 186 -19.22 15.28 16.05
N PRO A 187 -20.41 15.82 16.37
CA PRO A 187 -21.38 16.23 15.36
C PRO A 187 -20.87 17.32 14.40
N LEU A 188 -20.06 18.26 14.88
CA LEU A 188 -19.47 19.32 14.06
C LEU A 188 -18.47 18.78 13.04
N ARG A 189 -17.56 17.90 13.48
CA ARG A 189 -16.61 17.17 12.62
C ARG A 189 -17.37 16.44 11.53
N LYS A 190 -18.40 15.67 11.89
CA LYS A 190 -19.22 14.93 10.92
C LYS A 190 -19.93 15.83 9.91
N ALA A 191 -20.48 16.95 10.35
CA ALA A 191 -21.13 17.89 9.46
C ALA A 191 -20.16 18.51 8.45
N TYR A 192 -18.97 18.94 8.91
CA TYR A 192 -17.92 19.43 8.03
C TYR A 192 -17.45 18.36 7.06
N CYS A 193 -17.20 17.13 7.54
CA CYS A 193 -16.81 16.00 6.70
C CYS A 193 -17.84 15.74 5.60
N SER A 194 -19.13 15.70 5.93
CA SER A 194 -20.21 15.48 4.95
C SER A 194 -20.29 16.58 3.90
N SER A 195 -20.16 17.85 4.29
CA SER A 195 -20.15 18.98 3.36
C SER A 195 -18.93 18.94 2.46
N LEU A 196 -17.71 18.86 3.02
CA LEU A 196 -16.48 18.85 2.24
C LEU A 196 -16.34 17.60 1.35
N ASN A 197 -16.79 16.43 1.81
CA ASN A 197 -16.88 15.22 0.98
C ASN A 197 -17.68 15.47 -0.29
N SER A 198 -18.86 16.10 -0.16
CA SER A 198 -19.74 16.39 -1.30
C SER A 198 -19.08 17.31 -2.32
N LEU A 199 -18.28 18.28 -1.86
CA LEU A 199 -17.48 19.14 -2.73
C LEU A 199 -16.37 18.35 -3.43
N LEU A 200 -15.52 17.67 -2.65
CA LEU A 200 -14.38 16.90 -3.15
C LEU A 200 -14.80 15.85 -4.19
N ARG A 201 -15.89 15.13 -3.92
CA ARG A 201 -16.43 14.14 -4.86
C ARG A 201 -16.91 14.77 -6.15
N ARG A 202 -17.62 15.90 -6.08
CA ARG A 202 -18.06 16.60 -7.28
C ARG A 202 -16.88 17.15 -8.09
N GLU A 203 -15.86 17.68 -7.43
CA GLU A 203 -14.63 18.13 -8.09
C GLU A 203 -13.90 16.97 -8.77
N ALA A 204 -13.72 15.86 -8.06
CA ALA A 204 -13.11 14.65 -8.60
C ALA A 204 -13.89 14.12 -9.82
N HIS A 205 -15.22 14.09 -9.72
CA HIS A 205 -16.11 13.63 -10.79
C HIS A 205 -16.01 14.49 -12.05
N GLU A 206 -16.14 15.81 -11.93
CA GLU A 206 -16.06 16.73 -13.07
C GLU A 206 -14.66 16.77 -13.67
N PHE A 207 -13.61 16.71 -12.83
CA PHE A 207 -12.22 16.63 -13.30
C PHE A 207 -11.95 15.33 -14.07
N ALA A 208 -12.40 14.18 -13.57
CA ALA A 208 -12.30 12.90 -14.26
C ALA A 208 -13.06 12.90 -15.59
N ASN A 209 -14.26 13.47 -15.62
CA ASN A 209 -15.05 13.60 -16.85
C ASN A 209 -14.38 14.49 -17.88
N GLU A 210 -13.79 15.61 -17.46
CA GLU A 210 -13.09 16.53 -18.36
C GLU A 210 -11.77 15.94 -18.87
N LEU A 211 -11.01 15.24 -18.03
CA LEU A 211 -9.83 14.48 -18.47
C LEU A 211 -10.20 13.47 -19.56
N ARG A 212 -11.31 12.74 -19.36
CA ARG A 212 -11.82 11.80 -20.35
C ARG A 212 -12.27 12.50 -21.65
N ALA A 213 -12.94 13.64 -21.54
CA ALA A 213 -13.46 14.39 -22.69
C ALA A 213 -12.34 15.06 -23.52
N SER A 214 -11.31 15.57 -22.84
CA SER A 214 -10.16 16.23 -23.47
C SER A 214 -9.14 15.26 -24.06
N THR A 215 -9.12 14.00 -23.60
CA THR A 215 -8.21 12.98 -24.11
C THR A 215 -8.67 12.46 -25.47
N LYS A 216 -7.85 12.70 -26.50
CA LYS A 216 -8.08 12.14 -27.84
C LYS A 216 -7.69 10.66 -27.84
N VAL A 217 -8.69 9.79 -27.94
CA VAL A 217 -8.47 8.34 -28.07
C VAL A 217 -8.72 7.93 -29.52
N SER A 218 -7.78 7.21 -30.12
CA SER A 218 -8.02 6.55 -31.42
C SER A 218 -9.15 5.54 -31.26
N LYS A 219 -10.25 5.72 -32.00
CA LYS A 219 -11.48 4.90 -31.89
C LYS A 219 -11.37 3.49 -32.48
N THR A 220 -10.16 2.93 -32.56
CA THR A 220 -10.01 1.52 -32.91
C THR A 220 -10.07 0.72 -31.61
N PRO A 221 -11.17 0.00 -31.32
CA PRO A 221 -11.17 -0.91 -30.19
C PRO A 221 -10.07 -1.94 -30.46
N ASN A 222 -9.02 -1.92 -29.65
CA ASN A 222 -8.03 -2.99 -29.67
C ASN A 222 -8.69 -4.21 -29.01
N THR A 223 -9.60 -4.87 -29.73
CA THR A 223 -10.07 -6.22 -29.40
C THR A 223 -8.92 -7.18 -29.71
N TRP A 224 -7.87 -7.12 -28.89
CA TRP A 224 -6.82 -8.14 -28.86
C TRP A 224 -7.43 -9.55 -28.77
N LEU A 225 -8.60 -9.66 -28.12
CA LEU A 225 -9.40 -10.89 -28.05
C LEU A 225 -9.82 -11.46 -29.43
N GLU A 226 -10.22 -10.62 -30.39
CA GLU A 226 -10.56 -11.06 -31.76
C GLU A 226 -9.32 -11.46 -32.57
N THR A 227 -8.14 -11.10 -32.07
CA THR A 227 -6.87 -11.47 -32.69
C THR A 227 -6.56 -12.95 -32.47
N PHE A 228 -7.12 -13.64 -31.46
CA PHE A 228 -6.90 -15.09 -31.26
C PHE A 228 -7.58 -15.98 -32.29
N THR A 229 -8.59 -15.48 -33.00
CA THR A 229 -9.39 -16.28 -33.95
C THR A 229 -9.06 -15.98 -35.41
N SER A 230 -8.48 -14.82 -35.72
CA SER A 230 -8.30 -14.34 -37.10
C SER A 230 -6.82 -14.23 -37.47
N GLY A 231 -6.40 -14.98 -38.49
CA GLY A 231 -4.99 -15.18 -38.87
C GLY A 231 -4.31 -14.02 -39.62
N ASN A 232 -4.94 -12.86 -39.78
CA ASN A 232 -4.39 -11.75 -40.57
C ASN A 232 -4.98 -10.41 -40.14
N GLN A 233 -4.41 -9.75 -39.12
CA GLN A 233 -4.48 -8.29 -38.99
C GLN A 233 -3.19 -7.79 -38.32
N SER A 234 -2.49 -6.89 -39.01
CA SER A 234 -1.42 -6.07 -38.44
C SER A 234 -2.00 -5.33 -37.23
N ALA A 235 -1.45 -5.59 -36.05
CA ALA A 235 -1.80 -4.88 -34.82
C ALA A 235 -1.38 -3.42 -34.97
N ASN A 236 -2.29 -2.57 -35.46
CA ASN A 236 -2.08 -1.13 -35.44
C ASN A 236 -1.94 -0.70 -33.97
N ASN A 237 -0.72 -0.34 -33.57
CA ASN A 237 -0.42 0.25 -32.28
C ASN A 237 -1.07 1.64 -32.21
N ALA A 238 -2.35 1.70 -31.87
CA ALA A 238 -2.97 2.94 -31.44
C ALA A 238 -2.27 3.43 -30.17
N ASP A 239 -1.70 4.62 -30.21
CA ASP A 239 -1.10 5.24 -29.03
C ASP A 239 -2.19 5.59 -28.01
N THR A 240 -2.30 4.76 -26.98
CA THR A 240 -3.23 4.90 -25.86
C THR A 240 -2.57 5.56 -24.63
N SER A 241 -1.37 6.15 -24.77
CA SER A 241 -0.58 6.70 -23.64
C SER A 241 -1.30 7.84 -22.92
N ALA A 242 -2.01 8.67 -23.68
CA ALA A 242 -2.80 9.78 -23.16
C ALA A 242 -3.84 9.35 -22.10
N VAL A 243 -4.30 8.09 -22.13
CA VAL A 243 -5.22 7.50 -21.15
C VAL A 243 -4.52 7.31 -19.79
N SER A 244 -3.30 6.75 -19.80
CA SER A 244 -2.49 6.62 -18.59
C SER A 244 -2.06 7.98 -18.05
N ASP A 245 -1.74 8.93 -18.93
CA ASP A 245 -1.40 10.30 -18.54
C ASP A 245 -2.58 11.01 -17.87
N ALA A 246 -3.81 10.78 -18.34
CA ALA A 246 -5.01 11.33 -17.72
C ALA A 246 -5.18 10.78 -16.28
N TYR A 247 -5.02 9.48 -16.08
CA TYR A 247 -5.05 8.87 -14.75
C TYR A 247 -3.92 9.40 -13.84
N ALA A 248 -2.69 9.49 -14.38
CA ALA A 248 -1.56 10.05 -13.63
C ALA A 248 -1.82 11.50 -13.21
N LYS A 249 -2.38 12.33 -14.10
CA LYS A 249 -2.77 13.72 -13.78
C LYS A 249 -3.81 13.79 -12.67
N MET A 250 -4.79 12.88 -12.66
CA MET A 250 -5.77 12.79 -11.57
C MET A 250 -5.07 12.58 -10.22
N LEU A 251 -4.17 11.59 -10.14
CA LEU A 251 -3.41 11.33 -8.91
C LEU A 251 -2.50 12.51 -8.54
N THR A 252 -1.78 13.11 -9.49
CA THR A 252 -0.89 14.25 -9.24
C THR A 252 -1.62 15.48 -8.66
N ILE A 253 -2.89 15.67 -9.02
CA ILE A 253 -3.69 16.79 -8.52
C ILE A 253 -4.36 16.45 -7.19
N PHE A 254 -5.04 15.30 -7.11
CA PHE A 254 -5.86 15.00 -5.94
C PHE A 254 -5.07 14.40 -4.79
N VAL A 255 -4.01 13.63 -5.01
CA VAL A 255 -3.26 13.03 -3.89
C VAL A 255 -2.70 14.12 -2.95
N PRO A 256 -1.98 15.16 -3.42
CA PRO A 256 -1.53 16.24 -2.55
C PRO A 256 -2.70 17.02 -1.92
N LEU A 257 -3.76 17.29 -2.69
CA LEU A 257 -4.94 17.99 -2.19
C LEU A 257 -5.58 17.24 -1.00
N LEU A 258 -5.75 15.93 -1.11
CA LEU A 258 -6.34 15.11 -0.05
C LEU A 258 -5.46 15.03 1.19
N VAL A 259 -4.12 15.01 1.02
CA VAL A 259 -3.18 15.11 2.16
C VAL A 259 -3.33 16.47 2.84
N ASP A 260 -3.36 17.55 2.07
CA ASP A 260 -3.48 18.91 2.59
C ASP A 260 -4.82 19.13 3.30
N GLU A 261 -5.93 18.63 2.74
CA GLU A 261 -7.25 18.68 3.39
C GLU A 261 -7.30 17.87 4.67
N SER A 262 -6.71 16.67 4.67
CA SER A 262 -6.65 15.83 5.88
C SER A 262 -5.84 16.50 6.99
N SER A 263 -4.72 17.14 6.63
CA SER A 263 -3.91 17.90 7.57
C SER A 263 -4.65 19.14 8.08
N PHE A 264 -5.26 19.93 7.18
CA PHE A 264 -6.06 21.09 7.57
C PHE A 264 -7.20 20.70 8.51
N PHE A 265 -7.94 19.65 8.18
CA PHE A 265 -9.03 19.13 9.00
C PHE A 265 -8.57 18.74 10.41
N ALA A 266 -7.46 18.00 10.52
CA ALA A 266 -6.91 17.59 11.81
C ALA A 266 -6.64 18.79 12.74
N HIS A 267 -6.02 19.84 12.21
CA HIS A 267 -5.72 21.06 12.95
C HIS A 267 -6.97 21.88 13.26
N PHE A 268 -7.80 22.12 12.25
CA PHE A 268 -8.99 22.96 12.35
C PHE A 268 -10.01 22.39 13.35
N MET A 269 -10.18 21.07 13.39
CA MET A 269 -11.11 20.37 14.28
C MET A 269 -10.50 19.99 15.64
N CYS A 270 -9.38 20.60 16.00
CA CYS A 270 -8.75 20.50 17.33
C CYS A 270 -8.44 19.05 17.74
N PHE A 271 -7.88 18.24 16.84
CA PHE A 271 -7.35 16.93 17.21
C PHE A 271 -5.95 17.07 17.83
N ASP A 272 -5.73 16.46 19.00
CA ASP A 272 -4.46 16.54 19.72
C ASP A 272 -3.53 15.39 19.27
N VAL A 273 -2.96 15.51 18.07
CA VAL A 273 -2.04 14.50 17.51
C VAL A 273 -0.61 15.08 17.44
N PRO A 274 0.36 14.52 18.19
CA PRO A 274 1.77 14.92 18.09
C PRO A 274 2.32 14.66 16.67
N GLY A 275 3.02 15.64 16.07
CA GLY A 275 3.74 15.47 14.80
C GLY A 275 3.09 16.03 13.53
N LEU A 276 1.98 16.77 13.65
CA LEU A 276 1.27 17.39 12.52
C LEU A 276 1.45 18.92 12.42
N ALA A 277 1.97 19.60 13.45
CA ALA A 277 2.06 21.07 13.50
C ALA A 277 3.01 21.70 12.45
N PRO A 278 2.64 22.80 11.77
CA PRO A 278 3.60 23.62 11.03
C PRO A 278 4.56 24.36 11.98
N PRO A 279 5.75 24.80 11.52
CA PRO A 279 6.68 25.55 12.36
C PRO A 279 5.97 26.80 12.89
N ARG A 280 5.99 27.00 14.20
CA ARG A 280 5.54 28.25 14.80
C ARG A 280 6.51 29.35 14.36
N ASP A 281 5.99 30.38 13.70
CA ASP A 281 6.68 31.65 13.55
C ASP A 281 6.93 32.22 14.95
N GLU A 282 8.15 32.10 15.45
CA GLU A 282 8.63 32.88 16.58
C GLU A 282 8.97 34.29 16.08
N SER A 283 7.94 35.13 15.94
CA SER A 283 8.13 36.58 16.01
C SER A 283 8.36 36.95 17.48
N GLY A 284 9.61 36.78 17.90
CA GLY A 284 10.12 37.21 19.21
C GLY A 284 10.23 38.73 19.29
N SER A 285 9.69 39.24 20.38
CA SER A 285 9.69 40.62 20.83
C SER A 285 11.05 41.29 20.78
N TYR A 286 11.03 42.54 20.35
CA TYR A 286 12.03 43.57 20.54
C TYR A 286 12.41 43.68 22.02
N ASP A 287 13.71 43.67 22.32
CA ASP A 287 14.30 44.52 23.34
C ASP A 287 15.68 44.96 22.80
N ALA A 288 15.84 46.29 22.77
CA ALA A 288 17.04 46.99 22.38
C ALA A 288 18.04 47.00 23.53
N ASP A 289 19.33 46.91 23.21
CA ASP A 289 20.24 48.05 23.40
C ASP A 289 21.64 47.75 22.82
N ASP A 290 22.06 48.76 22.06
CA ASP A 290 23.37 49.24 21.60
C ASP A 290 24.55 48.32 21.22
N ASP A 291 25.00 48.67 20.02
CA ASP A 291 26.30 48.52 19.36
C ASP A 291 27.50 48.89 20.26
N ASP A 292 28.62 48.19 20.10
CA ASP A 292 29.79 48.73 19.38
C ASP A 292 30.98 47.76 19.48
N ASP A 293 31.39 47.32 18.29
CA ASP A 293 32.74 47.29 17.72
C ASP A 293 33.96 46.58 18.40
N ASP A 294 34.79 46.12 17.46
CA ASP A 294 36.24 45.88 17.49
C ASP A 294 36.76 44.44 17.66
N GLU A 295 37.03 43.85 16.49
CA GLU A 295 38.34 43.43 15.97
C GLU A 295 39.40 42.83 16.92
N ASP A 296 39.90 41.67 16.47
CA ASP A 296 41.27 41.17 16.54
C ASP A 296 41.99 41.07 17.89
N GLU A 297 42.46 39.85 18.23
CA GLU A 297 43.90 39.62 18.43
C GLU A 297 44.21 38.11 18.47
N ASP A 298 45.28 37.79 17.76
CA ASP A 298 45.92 36.48 17.62
C ASP A 298 46.58 35.98 18.92
N GLU A 299 47.08 34.74 18.80
CA GLU A 299 48.34 34.22 19.37
C GLU A 299 48.30 33.14 20.48
N ASP A 300 49.14 32.14 20.17
CA ASP A 300 49.82 31.12 20.99
C ASP A 300 49.06 29.82 21.29
N ALA A 301 49.30 28.70 20.58
CA ALA A 301 50.53 27.91 20.34
C ALA A 301 50.87 26.93 21.48
N ASP A 302 51.56 25.85 21.08
CA ASP A 302 52.05 24.67 21.82
C ASP A 302 51.11 23.45 21.66
N GLU A 303 51.23 22.65 20.58
CA GLU A 303 52.29 21.64 20.30
C GLU A 303 52.59 20.73 21.51
N ASP A 304 52.17 19.47 21.40
CA ASP A 304 53.09 18.34 21.49
C ASP A 304 52.42 17.09 20.89
N GLU A 305 53.13 16.52 19.92
CA GLU A 305 52.84 15.30 19.16
C GLU A 305 53.21 14.04 19.97
N ASP A 306 53.03 12.90 19.30
CA ASP A 306 53.69 11.60 19.53
C ASP A 306 53.06 10.70 20.62
N ASP A 307 52.86 9.40 20.42
CA ASP A 307 53.17 8.53 19.29
C ASP A 307 52.40 7.21 19.47
N ASP A 308 52.07 6.61 18.34
CA ASP A 308 52.25 5.21 18.00
C ASP A 308 51.74 4.03 18.88
N ASN A 309 50.91 3.25 18.18
CA ASN A 309 51.11 1.83 17.83
C ASN A 309 50.39 0.70 18.60
N ASP A 310 49.73 -0.07 17.73
CA ASP A 310 49.69 -1.53 17.61
C ASP A 310 48.81 -2.37 18.54
N ASP A 311 47.79 -2.94 17.88
CA ASP A 311 47.54 -4.38 17.74
C ASP A 311 47.75 -5.28 18.98
N ASP A 312 46.68 -5.91 19.46
CA ASP A 312 46.59 -7.38 19.38
C ASP A 312 45.15 -7.87 19.58
N ASP A 313 44.80 -8.87 18.79
CA ASP A 313 43.65 -9.76 18.93
C ASP A 313 43.67 -10.47 20.29
N THR A 314 42.51 -10.83 20.85
CA THR A 314 42.25 -12.21 21.34
C THR A 314 40.82 -12.45 21.83
N ASN A 315 40.32 -13.62 21.43
CA ASN A 315 39.07 -14.27 21.80
C ASN A 315 38.91 -14.52 23.32
N ASN A 316 37.69 -14.41 23.88
CA ASN A 316 36.89 -15.57 24.35
C ASN A 316 35.67 -15.23 25.24
N VAL A 317 34.54 -15.88 24.88
CA VAL A 317 33.44 -16.51 25.67
C VAL A 317 32.86 -15.85 26.95
N ASP A 318 31.52 -15.72 26.90
CA ASP A 318 30.53 -16.27 27.85
C ASP A 318 29.67 -15.31 28.68
N GLN A 319 28.36 -15.51 28.50
CA GLN A 319 27.22 -15.32 29.42
C GLN A 319 27.12 -14.10 30.34
N GLY A 320 26.03 -13.34 30.15
CA GLY A 320 25.46 -12.47 31.19
C GLY A 320 24.18 -11.79 30.74
N SER A 321 23.03 -12.38 31.05
CA SER A 321 21.70 -11.83 30.81
C SER A 321 21.52 -10.46 31.50
N GLY A 322 21.11 -9.45 30.74
CA GLY A 322 20.56 -8.18 31.22
C GLY A 322 19.41 -7.74 30.31
N PRO A 323 18.28 -7.23 30.85
CA PRO A 323 17.12 -6.94 30.02
C PRO A 323 17.37 -5.66 29.23
N VAL A 324 17.45 -5.78 27.91
CA VAL A 324 17.35 -4.61 27.03
C VAL A 324 15.92 -4.10 27.16
N HIS A 325 15.81 -2.90 27.70
CA HIS A 325 14.57 -2.16 27.89
C HIS A 325 14.12 -1.60 26.53
N ASP A 326 13.72 -2.48 25.60
CA ASP A 326 13.01 -2.09 24.39
C ASP A 326 11.56 -1.75 24.76
N ASN A 327 11.31 -0.52 25.21
CA ASN A 327 9.93 -0.09 25.46
C ASN A 327 9.62 1.39 25.22
N ASP A 328 10.26 2.03 24.23
CA ASP A 328 9.92 3.42 23.85
C ASP A 328 9.61 3.60 22.35
N SER A 329 8.97 2.63 21.70
CA SER A 329 8.46 2.83 20.33
C SER A 329 7.05 2.27 20.06
N LYS A 330 6.32 1.84 21.10
CA LYS A 330 4.94 1.33 20.96
C LYS A 330 3.87 2.17 21.64
N ALA A 331 4.22 3.19 22.43
CA ALA A 331 3.24 4.02 23.14
C ALA A 331 2.54 5.08 22.25
N GLY A 332 3.08 5.40 21.07
CA GLY A 332 2.55 6.48 20.22
C GLY A 332 1.51 6.09 19.16
N LYS A 333 1.29 4.79 18.88
CA LYS A 333 0.52 4.36 17.69
C LYS A 333 -1.00 4.34 17.85
N ASN A 334 -1.52 4.41 19.07
CA ASN A 334 -2.96 4.24 19.35
C ASN A 334 -3.49 5.26 20.37
N SER A 335 -3.25 6.56 20.17
CA SER A 335 -4.01 7.54 20.97
C SER A 335 -5.50 7.47 20.57
N PRO A 336 -6.45 7.60 21.51
CA PRO A 336 -7.87 7.62 21.19
C PRO A 336 -8.23 8.74 20.21
N ASP A 337 -7.49 9.85 20.25
CA ASP A 337 -7.64 10.96 19.31
C ASP A 337 -7.17 10.63 17.89
N LEU A 338 -6.12 9.82 17.73
CA LEU A 338 -5.69 9.36 16.42
C LEU A 338 -6.70 8.37 15.81
N LEU A 339 -7.34 7.53 16.63
CA LEU A 339 -8.45 6.68 16.17
C LEU A 339 -9.68 7.52 15.77
N ALA A 340 -10.07 8.49 16.58
CA ALA A 340 -11.18 9.38 16.26
C ALA A 340 -10.90 10.25 15.02
N LEU A 341 -9.66 10.70 14.83
CA LEU A 341 -9.23 11.40 13.61
C LEU A 341 -9.36 10.48 12.40
N ASN A 342 -8.93 9.22 12.54
CA ASN A 342 -9.05 8.26 11.47
C ASN A 342 -10.52 7.99 11.09
N GLU A 343 -11.41 7.80 12.06
CA GLU A 343 -12.85 7.64 11.77
C GLU A 343 -13.44 8.87 11.06
N ALA A 344 -13.07 10.08 11.51
CA ALA A 344 -13.57 11.30 10.89
C ALA A 344 -13.01 11.55 9.47
N LEU A 345 -11.75 11.19 9.22
CA LEU A 345 -11.16 11.25 7.88
C LEU A 345 -11.75 10.19 6.95
N GLN A 346 -12.14 9.03 7.48
CA GLN A 346 -12.91 8.05 6.70
C GLN A 346 -14.25 8.64 6.26
N ASP A 347 -15.00 9.28 7.17
CA ASP A 347 -16.25 9.98 6.84
C ASP A 347 -16.02 11.11 5.81
N LEU A 348 -14.89 11.82 5.89
CA LEU A 348 -14.56 12.92 4.98
C LEU A 348 -14.30 12.44 3.55
N LEU A 349 -13.67 11.27 3.38
CA LEU A 349 -13.24 10.76 2.08
C LEU A 349 -14.08 9.58 1.60
N ASP A 350 -15.15 9.25 2.32
CA ASP A 350 -16.00 8.10 1.98
C ASP A 350 -16.53 8.19 0.55
N GLY A 351 -16.40 7.07 -0.17
CA GLY A 351 -16.87 6.92 -1.55
C GLY A 351 -16.09 7.70 -2.61
N ILE A 352 -15.05 8.47 -2.27
CA ILE A 352 -14.28 9.24 -3.26
C ILE A 352 -13.59 8.33 -4.29
N GLN A 353 -13.21 7.10 -3.91
CA GLN A 353 -12.60 6.12 -4.79
C GLN A 353 -13.44 5.82 -6.03
N GLU A 354 -14.78 5.92 -5.93
CA GLU A 354 -15.68 5.69 -7.06
C GLU A 354 -15.46 6.70 -8.19
N ASP A 355 -15.11 7.94 -7.84
CA ASP A 355 -14.86 8.99 -8.82
C ASP A 355 -13.52 8.78 -9.56
N PHE A 356 -12.54 8.13 -8.91
CA PHE A 356 -11.30 7.67 -9.57
C PHE A 356 -11.53 6.41 -10.41
N TYR A 357 -12.41 5.49 -9.97
CA TYR A 357 -12.75 4.28 -10.72
C TYR A 357 -13.33 4.60 -12.10
N VAL A 358 -13.97 5.76 -12.29
CA VAL A 358 -14.43 6.20 -13.61
C VAL A 358 -13.30 6.23 -14.64
N LEU A 359 -12.11 6.71 -14.26
CA LEU A 359 -10.95 6.75 -15.14
C LEU A 359 -10.31 5.37 -15.32
N VAL A 360 -10.25 4.56 -14.26
CA VAL A 360 -9.73 3.19 -14.31
C VAL A 360 -10.59 2.33 -15.25
N ASP A 361 -11.91 2.34 -15.07
CA ASP A 361 -12.88 1.62 -15.89
C ASP A 361 -12.86 2.11 -17.34
N TRP A 362 -12.68 3.41 -17.56
CA TRP A 362 -12.54 3.98 -18.90
C TRP A 362 -11.24 3.54 -19.58
N ALA A 363 -10.12 3.55 -18.85
CA ALA A 363 -8.83 3.10 -19.36
C ALA A 363 -8.87 1.63 -19.78
N TYR A 364 -9.42 0.78 -18.91
CA TYR A 364 -9.60 -0.66 -19.19
C TYR A 364 -10.47 -0.91 -20.42
N LYS A 365 -11.55 -0.13 -20.62
CA LYS A 365 -12.42 -0.25 -21.81
C LYS A 365 -11.70 0.13 -23.10
N ILE A 366 -10.71 1.01 -23.06
CA ILE A 366 -9.93 1.41 -24.23
C ILE A 366 -8.85 0.38 -24.55
N ASP A 367 -8.06 0.03 -23.54
CA ASP A 367 -6.93 -0.89 -23.67
C ASP A 367 -6.67 -1.55 -22.31
N PRO A 368 -7.04 -2.83 -22.12
CA PRO A 368 -6.82 -3.55 -20.86
C PRO A 368 -5.36 -3.60 -20.42
N LEU A 369 -4.40 -3.51 -21.35
CA LEU A 369 -2.98 -3.52 -21.01
C LEU A 369 -2.54 -2.23 -20.28
N ARG A 370 -3.33 -1.16 -20.37
CA ARG A 370 -3.08 0.08 -19.61
C ARG A 370 -3.22 -0.11 -18.12
N CYS A 371 -3.88 -1.17 -17.65
CA CYS A 371 -3.86 -1.54 -16.23
C CYS A 371 -2.42 -1.71 -15.71
N ILE A 372 -1.46 -2.17 -16.53
CA ILE A 372 -0.04 -2.29 -16.14
C ILE A 372 0.53 -0.90 -15.80
N SER A 373 0.34 0.09 -16.68
CA SER A 373 0.82 1.44 -16.46
C SER A 373 0.08 2.14 -15.30
N LEU A 374 -1.24 1.97 -15.21
CA LEU A 374 -2.05 2.50 -14.11
C LEU A 374 -1.59 1.93 -12.75
N HIS A 375 -1.31 0.63 -12.69
CA HIS A 375 -0.78 -0.03 -11.51
C HIS A 375 0.57 0.56 -11.11
N GLY A 376 1.52 0.65 -12.05
CA GLY A 376 2.84 1.23 -11.78
C GLY A 376 2.79 2.67 -11.30
N VAL A 377 1.90 3.51 -11.85
CA VAL A 377 1.70 4.88 -11.35
C VAL A 377 1.16 4.88 -9.92
N THR A 378 0.16 4.03 -9.62
CA THR A 378 -0.47 3.94 -8.30
C THR A 378 0.53 3.47 -7.24
N GLU A 379 1.33 2.45 -7.56
CA GLU A 379 2.36 1.90 -6.69
C GLU A 379 3.47 2.93 -6.37
N ARG A 380 3.86 3.76 -7.33
CA ARG A 380 4.81 4.86 -7.08
C ARG A 380 4.28 5.82 -6.01
N TYR A 381 2.99 6.16 -6.05
CA TYR A 381 2.37 6.98 -5.01
C TYR A 381 2.31 6.24 -3.66
N LEU A 382 2.02 4.94 -3.65
CA LEU A 382 2.05 4.13 -2.43
C LEU A 382 3.44 4.09 -1.78
N SER A 383 4.50 3.90 -2.57
CA SER A 383 5.89 3.84 -2.09
C SER A 383 6.44 5.19 -1.60
N GLY A 384 5.98 6.29 -2.20
CA GLY A 384 6.36 7.66 -1.81
C GLY A 384 5.73 8.14 -0.50
N GLN A 385 4.59 7.57 -0.11
CA GLN A 385 3.79 8.07 1.01
C GLN A 385 4.20 7.44 2.35
N LYS A 386 5.26 7.97 2.97
CA LYS A 386 5.81 7.44 4.23
C LYS A 386 5.18 8.00 5.52
N SER A 387 4.47 9.13 5.47
CA SER A 387 3.93 9.79 6.67
C SER A 387 2.61 9.19 7.17
N ASP A 388 2.41 9.16 8.50
CA ASP A 388 1.18 8.66 9.13
C ASP A 388 -0.05 9.52 8.83
N ALA A 389 0.16 10.82 8.56
CA ALA A 389 -0.88 11.76 8.13
C ALA A 389 -1.57 11.36 6.80
N ALA A 390 -0.94 10.49 6.00
CA ALA A 390 -1.44 10.07 4.71
C ALA A 390 -1.99 8.63 4.69
N ARG A 391 -2.37 8.09 5.85
CA ARG A 391 -2.99 6.76 5.96
C ARG A 391 -4.19 6.58 5.04
N PHE A 392 -5.09 7.56 4.95
CA PHE A 392 -6.27 7.47 4.07
C PHE A 392 -5.94 7.50 2.60
N VAL A 393 -4.96 8.30 2.21
CA VAL A 393 -4.44 8.29 0.84
C VAL A 393 -3.87 6.91 0.51
N ARG A 394 -3.19 6.25 1.45
CA ARG A 394 -2.75 4.85 1.26
C ARG A 394 -3.92 3.87 1.12
N VAL A 395 -5.01 4.05 1.86
CA VAL A 395 -6.24 3.25 1.70
C VAL A 395 -6.85 3.46 0.30
N LEU A 396 -7.06 4.72 -0.11
CA LEU A 396 -7.56 5.06 -1.44
C LEU A 396 -6.69 4.48 -2.56
N LEU A 397 -5.36 4.62 -2.46
CA LEU A 397 -4.45 4.08 -3.45
C LEU A 397 -4.45 2.54 -3.46
N GLY A 398 -4.59 1.89 -2.30
CA GLY A 398 -4.74 0.43 -2.20
C GLY A 398 -6.05 -0.09 -2.80
N ASP A 399 -7.14 0.66 -2.64
CA ASP A 399 -8.43 0.38 -3.29
C ASP A 399 -8.31 0.49 -4.82
N LEU A 400 -7.61 1.53 -5.32
CA LEU A 400 -7.31 1.70 -6.73
C LEU A 400 -6.43 0.58 -7.28
N GLU A 401 -5.35 0.21 -6.58
CA GLU A 401 -4.48 -0.91 -6.92
C GLU A 401 -5.26 -2.22 -7.01
N SER A 402 -6.14 -2.50 -6.04
CA SER A 402 -7.00 -3.67 -6.00
C SER A 402 -7.95 -3.72 -7.19
N LYS A 403 -8.60 -2.59 -7.51
CA LYS A 403 -9.49 -2.45 -8.68
C LYS A 403 -8.74 -2.69 -10.00
N ILE A 404 -7.56 -2.09 -10.15
CA ILE A 404 -6.71 -2.24 -11.36
C ILE A 404 -6.27 -3.70 -11.52
N SER A 405 -5.79 -4.32 -10.44
CA SER A 405 -5.36 -5.72 -10.41
C SER A 405 -6.49 -6.69 -10.75
N MET A 406 -7.70 -6.44 -10.22
CA MET A 406 -8.89 -7.23 -10.55
C MET A 406 -9.24 -7.14 -12.05
N GLN A 407 -9.19 -5.94 -12.63
CA GLN A 407 -9.46 -5.75 -14.06
C GLN A 407 -8.43 -6.40 -14.96
N PHE A 408 -7.14 -6.26 -14.63
CA PHE A 408 -6.09 -6.92 -15.37
C PHE A 408 -6.19 -8.45 -15.26
N SER A 409 -6.47 -8.98 -14.07
CA SER A 409 -6.69 -10.42 -13.86
C SER A 409 -7.86 -10.93 -14.70
N ARG A 410 -8.96 -10.17 -14.79
CA ARG A 410 -10.10 -10.52 -15.66
C ARG A 410 -9.71 -10.58 -17.13
N PHE A 411 -8.85 -9.67 -17.59
CA PHE A 411 -8.30 -9.73 -18.95
C PHE A 411 -7.44 -10.99 -19.16
N VAL A 412 -6.55 -11.31 -18.22
CA VAL A 412 -5.70 -12.50 -18.26
C VAL A 412 -6.56 -13.78 -18.28
N ASP A 413 -7.61 -13.85 -17.47
CA ASP A 413 -8.52 -14.99 -17.40
C ASP A 413 -9.27 -15.20 -18.71
N GLU A 414 -9.82 -14.13 -19.28
CA GLU A 414 -10.53 -14.19 -20.56
C GLU A 414 -9.58 -14.62 -21.69
N ALA A 415 -8.37 -14.07 -21.71
CA ALA A 415 -7.33 -14.42 -22.66
C ALA A 415 -6.90 -15.91 -22.56
N CYS A 416 -6.73 -16.42 -21.34
CA CYS A 416 -6.45 -17.83 -21.09
C CYS A 416 -7.62 -18.71 -21.53
N HIS A 417 -8.86 -18.29 -21.27
CA HIS A 417 -10.03 -19.03 -21.70
C HIS A 417 -10.15 -19.12 -23.23
N GLN A 418 -9.73 -18.09 -23.97
CA GLN A 418 -9.66 -18.16 -25.44
C GLN A 418 -8.62 -19.16 -25.93
N ILE A 419 -7.48 -19.30 -25.24
CA ILE A 419 -6.45 -20.30 -25.55
C ILE A 419 -7.04 -21.70 -25.39
N GLU A 420 -7.70 -21.99 -24.26
CA GLU A 420 -8.41 -23.26 -24.03
C GLU A 420 -9.56 -23.48 -25.02
N ARG A 421 -10.24 -22.43 -25.48
CA ARG A 421 -11.34 -22.60 -26.45
C ARG A 421 -10.83 -22.91 -27.87
N SER A 422 -9.61 -22.49 -28.21
CA SER A 422 -8.99 -22.74 -29.52
C SER A 422 -8.84 -24.24 -29.85
N GLU A 423 -8.91 -25.08 -28.82
CA GLU A 423 -8.86 -26.55 -28.89
C GLU A 423 -9.89 -27.18 -29.83
N ARG A 424 -11.07 -26.58 -30.01
CA ARG A 424 -12.18 -27.21 -30.74
C ARG A 424 -12.02 -27.18 -32.26
N ASN A 425 -11.17 -26.29 -32.78
CA ASN A 425 -11.09 -25.97 -34.21
C ASN A 425 -9.71 -26.21 -34.82
N ALA A 426 -8.69 -26.56 -34.03
CA ALA A 426 -7.32 -26.69 -34.51
C ALA A 426 -7.08 -28.07 -35.16
N ARG A 427 -6.60 -28.06 -36.42
CA ARG A 427 -5.96 -29.24 -36.99
C ARG A 427 -4.67 -29.50 -36.20
N GLN A 428 -4.40 -30.74 -35.80
CA GLN A 428 -3.24 -31.14 -34.99
C GLN A 428 -1.96 -31.23 -35.84
N THR A 429 -1.74 -30.23 -36.67
CA THR A 429 -0.62 -30.13 -37.60
C THR A 429 -0.14 -28.69 -37.62
N GLY A 430 1.16 -28.50 -37.37
CA GLY A 430 1.80 -27.19 -37.37
C GLY A 430 1.65 -26.40 -36.07
N VAL A 431 2.12 -25.15 -36.13
CA VAL A 431 2.21 -24.25 -34.98
C VAL A 431 0.85 -23.64 -34.65
N LEU A 432 0.47 -23.71 -33.38
CA LEU A 432 -0.77 -23.14 -32.87
C LEU A 432 -0.70 -21.61 -32.88
N PRO A 433 -1.75 -20.91 -33.36
CA PRO A 433 -1.72 -19.45 -33.54
C PRO A 433 -1.46 -18.64 -32.25
N TYR A 434 -1.80 -19.19 -31.08
CA TYR A 434 -1.57 -18.50 -29.81
C TYR A 434 -0.08 -18.41 -29.44
N ILE A 435 0.78 -19.28 -29.99
CA ILE A 435 2.23 -19.30 -29.70
C ILE A 435 2.92 -17.99 -30.16
N PRO A 436 2.92 -17.63 -31.45
CA PRO A 436 3.55 -16.38 -31.89
C PRO A 436 2.81 -15.12 -31.40
N ARG A 437 1.50 -15.22 -31.12
CA ARG A 437 0.71 -14.10 -30.60
C ARG A 437 1.04 -13.78 -29.15
N PHE A 438 1.40 -14.78 -28.35
CA PHE A 438 1.86 -14.54 -26.99
C PHE A 438 3.11 -13.68 -26.96
N ALA A 439 4.09 -13.93 -27.84
CA ALA A 439 5.29 -13.09 -27.94
C ALA A 439 4.93 -11.63 -28.27
N THR A 440 3.99 -11.41 -29.21
CA THR A 440 3.51 -10.06 -29.53
C THR A 440 2.83 -9.39 -28.33
N LEU A 441 2.01 -10.13 -27.58
CA LEU A 441 1.40 -9.64 -26.34
C LEU A 441 2.47 -9.27 -25.30
N ALA A 442 3.40 -10.18 -25.04
CA ALA A 442 4.45 -9.99 -24.05
C ALA A 442 5.30 -8.75 -24.37
N THR A 443 5.69 -8.55 -25.64
CA THR A 443 6.39 -7.32 -26.07
C THR A 443 5.59 -6.06 -25.75
N ARG A 444 4.26 -6.06 -25.94
CA ARG A 444 3.42 -4.91 -25.58
C ARG A 444 3.27 -4.73 -24.07
N MET A 445 3.14 -5.83 -23.32
CA MET A 445 3.09 -5.79 -21.86
C MET A 445 4.38 -5.18 -21.30
N GLU A 446 5.55 -5.59 -21.80
CA GLU A 446 6.85 -5.02 -21.40
C GLU A 446 6.96 -3.53 -21.70
N GLN A 447 6.39 -3.03 -22.81
CA GLN A 447 6.36 -1.60 -23.12
C GLN A 447 5.60 -0.76 -22.10
N TYR A 448 4.67 -1.36 -21.35
CA TYR A 448 3.83 -0.68 -20.37
C TYR A 448 4.36 -0.72 -18.94
N ILE A 449 5.38 -1.55 -18.67
CA ILE A 449 6.07 -1.60 -17.38
C ILE A 449 6.95 -0.37 -17.27
N GLN A 450 6.46 0.66 -16.57
CA GLN A 450 7.26 1.81 -16.18
C GLN A 450 7.48 1.72 -14.66
N GLY A 451 8.68 1.28 -14.22
CA GLY A 451 9.22 1.20 -12.84
C GLY A 451 8.23 1.23 -11.65
N GLN A 452 8.10 0.22 -10.77
CA GLN A 452 9.10 -0.77 -10.32
C GLN A 452 8.56 -2.16 -9.97
N SER A 453 7.25 -2.40 -9.79
CA SER A 453 6.75 -3.79 -9.66
C SER A 453 6.48 -4.43 -11.02
N ARG A 454 7.04 -5.63 -11.18
CA ARG A 454 6.72 -6.55 -12.28
C ARG A 454 5.75 -7.64 -11.85
N ASP A 455 5.34 -7.67 -10.58
CA ASP A 455 4.62 -8.79 -9.96
C ASP A 455 3.32 -9.11 -10.70
N LEU A 456 2.57 -8.07 -11.06
CA LEU A 456 1.31 -8.21 -11.80
C LEU A 456 1.53 -8.86 -13.19
N VAL A 457 2.59 -8.45 -13.89
CA VAL A 457 2.93 -8.96 -15.23
C VAL A 457 3.55 -10.34 -15.17
N ASP A 458 4.45 -10.60 -14.22
CA ASP A 458 5.11 -11.88 -14.03
C ASP A 458 4.11 -12.97 -13.60
N LEU A 459 3.11 -12.62 -12.78
CA LEU A 459 2.00 -13.51 -12.46
C LEU A 459 1.16 -13.83 -13.69
N ALA A 460 0.89 -12.84 -14.54
CA ALA A 460 0.18 -13.04 -15.80
C ALA A 460 0.96 -13.94 -16.77
N TYR A 461 2.27 -13.74 -16.94
CA TYR A 461 3.12 -14.63 -17.74
C TYR A 461 3.10 -16.06 -17.23
N THR A 462 3.21 -16.24 -15.91
CA THR A 462 3.14 -17.56 -15.29
C THR A 462 1.83 -18.24 -15.64
N LYS A 463 0.70 -17.52 -15.56
CA LYS A 463 -0.62 -18.06 -15.90
C LYS A 463 -0.78 -18.36 -17.39
N PHE A 464 -0.39 -17.41 -18.25
CA PHE A 464 -0.46 -17.56 -19.70
C PHE A 464 0.31 -18.78 -20.19
N VAL A 465 1.60 -18.85 -19.86
CA VAL A 465 2.47 -19.91 -20.38
C VAL A 465 2.08 -21.27 -19.81
N SER A 466 1.71 -21.34 -18.53
CA SER A 466 1.22 -22.59 -17.92
C SER A 466 0.00 -23.13 -18.67
N ILE A 467 -1.00 -22.27 -18.94
CA ILE A 467 -2.20 -22.67 -19.69
C ILE A 467 -1.87 -23.01 -21.14
N MET A 468 -0.97 -22.27 -21.79
CA MET A 468 -0.50 -22.58 -23.15
C MET A 468 0.15 -23.96 -23.26
N PHE A 469 1.02 -24.32 -22.31
CA PHE A 469 1.70 -25.62 -22.30
C PHE A 469 0.77 -26.76 -21.93
N VAL A 470 -0.08 -26.59 -20.92
CA VAL A 470 -1.09 -27.61 -20.56
C VAL A 470 -2.05 -27.85 -21.73
N THR A 471 -2.48 -26.78 -22.41
CA THR A 471 -3.34 -26.88 -23.59
C THR A 471 -2.63 -27.59 -24.75
N LEU A 472 -1.36 -27.23 -25.01
CA LEU A 472 -0.53 -27.83 -26.06
C LEU A 472 -0.34 -29.34 -25.83
N GLU A 473 0.03 -29.73 -24.61
CA GLU A 473 0.22 -31.12 -24.22
C GLU A 473 -1.08 -31.92 -24.32
N ARG A 474 -2.20 -31.35 -23.87
CA ARG A 474 -3.50 -32.02 -24.01
C ARG A 474 -3.91 -32.20 -25.47
N LEU A 475 -3.60 -31.25 -26.34
CA LEU A 475 -3.89 -31.34 -27.78
C LEU A 475 -2.99 -32.36 -28.49
N SER A 476 -1.74 -32.54 -28.05
CA SER A 476 -0.84 -33.55 -28.63
C SER A 476 -1.35 -34.97 -28.42
N GLN A 477 -2.09 -35.23 -27.34
CA GLN A 477 -2.62 -36.55 -27.01
C GLN A 477 -3.84 -36.97 -27.85
N VAL A 478 -4.44 -36.08 -28.64
CA VAL A 478 -5.63 -36.42 -29.44
C VAL A 478 -5.28 -37.31 -30.64
N GLU A 479 -4.13 -37.09 -31.27
CA GLU A 479 -3.55 -37.99 -32.29
C GLU A 479 -2.13 -38.43 -31.89
N PRO A 480 -1.99 -39.53 -31.12
CA PRO A 480 -0.70 -39.98 -30.58
C PRO A 480 0.39 -40.23 -31.63
N LYS A 481 0.00 -40.51 -32.87
CA LYS A 481 0.93 -40.75 -33.98
C LYS A 481 1.75 -39.50 -34.36
N TYR A 482 1.17 -38.32 -34.19
CA TYR A 482 1.77 -37.04 -34.55
C TYR A 482 2.15 -36.19 -33.33
N ALA A 483 1.89 -36.69 -32.12
CA ALA A 483 2.11 -35.98 -30.86
C ALA A 483 3.51 -35.34 -30.75
N GLU A 484 4.57 -36.13 -30.95
CA GLU A 484 5.95 -35.63 -30.78
C GLU A 484 6.31 -34.55 -31.82
N ILE A 485 5.84 -34.70 -33.07
CA ILE A 485 6.05 -33.69 -34.12
C ILE A 485 5.32 -32.41 -33.79
N PHE A 486 4.07 -32.54 -33.33
CA PHE A 486 3.26 -31.41 -32.96
C PHE A 486 3.88 -30.65 -31.78
N LEU A 487 4.36 -31.35 -30.75
CA LEU A 487 5.06 -30.75 -29.61
C LEU A 487 6.36 -30.07 -30.04
N LEU A 488 7.23 -30.76 -30.80
CA LEU A 488 8.53 -30.20 -31.17
C LEU A 488 8.38 -28.94 -32.02
N GLU A 489 7.43 -28.88 -32.96
CA GLU A 489 7.21 -27.69 -33.79
C GLU A 489 6.68 -26.51 -32.99
N ASN A 490 5.77 -26.76 -32.05
CA ASN A 490 5.19 -25.71 -31.22
C ASN A 490 6.19 -25.18 -30.19
N TYR A 491 6.99 -26.05 -29.56
CA TYR A 491 8.04 -25.60 -28.64
C TYR A 491 9.17 -24.86 -29.37
N ALA A 492 9.57 -25.30 -30.57
CA ALA A 492 10.52 -24.57 -31.39
C ALA A 492 10.00 -23.18 -31.78
N ALA A 493 8.72 -23.09 -32.19
CA ALA A 493 8.10 -21.80 -32.50
C ALA A 493 8.00 -20.89 -31.27
N PHE A 494 7.72 -21.45 -30.09
CA PHE A 494 7.70 -20.72 -28.82
C PHE A 494 9.09 -20.16 -28.49
N GLN A 495 10.14 -20.99 -28.57
CA GLN A 495 11.53 -20.55 -28.37
C GLN A 495 11.91 -19.43 -29.35
N ASN A 496 11.69 -19.63 -30.64
CA ASN A 496 12.03 -18.62 -31.66
C ASN A 496 11.29 -17.30 -31.44
N SER A 497 10.02 -17.35 -31.04
CA SER A 497 9.21 -16.14 -30.82
C SER A 497 9.59 -15.39 -29.54
N LEU A 498 10.09 -16.09 -28.51
CA LEU A 498 10.38 -15.50 -27.19
C LEU A 498 11.85 -15.22 -26.94
N TYR A 499 12.76 -15.59 -27.85
CA TYR A 499 14.20 -15.48 -27.64
C TYR A 499 14.65 -14.12 -27.09
N ASP A 500 14.27 -13.02 -27.76
CA ASP A 500 14.65 -11.67 -27.35
C ASP A 500 14.07 -11.28 -25.98
N LEU A 501 12.81 -11.66 -25.72
CA LEU A 501 12.12 -11.38 -24.46
C LEU A 501 12.69 -12.19 -23.30
N ALA A 502 13.05 -13.45 -23.51
CA ALA A 502 13.64 -14.33 -22.51
C ALA A 502 15.01 -13.81 -22.03
N ASN A 503 15.75 -13.11 -22.89
CA ASN A 503 17.04 -12.52 -22.51
C ASN A 503 16.91 -11.32 -21.56
N VAL A 504 15.76 -10.64 -21.55
CA VAL A 504 15.54 -9.43 -20.74
C VAL A 504 14.50 -9.61 -19.63
N VAL A 505 13.66 -10.65 -19.71
CA VAL A 505 12.60 -10.94 -18.72
C VAL A 505 12.88 -12.28 -18.01
N PRO A 506 13.29 -12.25 -16.72
CA PRO A 506 13.65 -13.46 -15.98
C PRO A 506 12.54 -14.50 -15.87
N THR A 507 11.28 -14.06 -15.73
CA THR A 507 10.12 -14.96 -15.65
C THR A 507 9.93 -15.74 -16.95
N LEU A 508 10.09 -15.08 -18.10
CA LEU A 508 10.00 -15.71 -19.42
C LEU A 508 11.21 -16.60 -19.71
N ALA A 509 12.40 -16.27 -19.19
CA ALA A 509 13.59 -17.12 -19.30
C ALA A 509 13.36 -18.53 -18.73
N LYS A 510 12.70 -18.63 -17.56
CA LYS A 510 12.35 -19.92 -16.95
C LYS A 510 11.49 -20.77 -17.89
N PHE A 511 10.48 -20.17 -18.50
CA PHE A 511 9.60 -20.85 -19.45
C PHE A 511 10.28 -21.16 -20.79
N TYR A 512 11.21 -20.32 -21.22
CA TYR A 512 12.05 -20.59 -22.39
C TYR A 512 12.90 -21.84 -22.17
N HIS A 513 13.55 -21.98 -21.01
CA HIS A 513 14.30 -23.18 -20.66
C HIS A 513 13.39 -24.42 -20.56
N GLN A 514 12.21 -24.29 -19.95
CA GLN A 514 11.24 -25.38 -19.88
C GLN A 514 10.77 -25.82 -21.28
N ALA A 515 10.48 -24.88 -22.18
CA ALA A 515 10.17 -25.17 -23.58
C ALA A 515 11.35 -25.85 -24.29
N SER A 516 12.57 -25.47 -23.95
CA SER A 516 13.79 -26.04 -24.52
C SER A 516 13.99 -27.49 -24.11
N GLU A 517 13.77 -27.80 -22.83
CA GLU A 517 13.81 -29.18 -22.34
C GLU A 517 12.70 -30.02 -22.98
N ALA A 518 11.47 -29.49 -23.04
CA ALA A 518 10.34 -30.19 -23.67
C ALA A 518 10.56 -30.43 -25.17
N TYR A 519 11.14 -29.45 -25.88
CA TYR A 519 11.57 -29.59 -27.27
C TYR A 519 12.60 -30.71 -27.44
N GLU A 520 13.66 -30.73 -26.64
CA GLU A 520 14.70 -31.77 -26.73
C GLU A 520 14.14 -33.15 -26.44
N GLN A 521 13.25 -33.28 -25.45
CA GLN A 521 12.56 -34.55 -25.16
C GLN A 521 11.70 -35.02 -26.33
N ALA A 522 10.92 -34.11 -26.94
CA ALA A 522 10.08 -34.43 -28.10
C ALA A 522 10.93 -34.81 -29.32
N CYS A 523 12.04 -34.10 -29.56
CA CYS A 523 13.02 -34.49 -30.58
C CYS A 523 13.53 -35.89 -30.34
N GLN A 524 14.04 -36.19 -29.14
CA GLN A 524 14.61 -37.50 -28.82
C GLN A 524 13.58 -38.62 -29.03
N ARG A 525 12.34 -38.46 -28.54
CA ARG A 525 11.27 -39.45 -28.73
C ARG A 525 10.92 -39.65 -30.19
N HIS A 526 10.80 -38.56 -30.96
CA HIS A 526 10.47 -38.63 -32.38
C HIS A 526 11.58 -39.29 -33.21
N LEU A 527 12.82 -38.88 -32.99
CA LEU A 527 13.99 -39.41 -33.69
C LEU A 527 14.22 -40.88 -33.36
N SER A 528 14.16 -41.24 -32.08
CA SER A 528 14.14 -42.65 -31.64
C SER A 528 13.05 -43.43 -32.37
N MET A 529 11.81 -42.93 -32.43
CA MET A 529 10.72 -43.61 -33.14
C MET A 529 11.03 -43.85 -34.63
N ILE A 530 11.57 -42.86 -35.34
CA ILE A 530 11.95 -43.00 -36.74
C ILE A 530 13.05 -44.06 -36.90
N ILE A 531 14.08 -44.00 -36.05
CA ILE A 531 15.22 -44.93 -36.07
C ILE A 531 14.75 -46.35 -35.80
N TYR A 532 13.96 -46.57 -34.73
CA TYR A 532 13.40 -47.88 -34.39
C TYR A 532 12.48 -48.40 -35.49
N PHE A 533 11.70 -47.53 -36.14
CA PHE A 533 10.84 -47.97 -37.23
C PHE A 533 11.65 -48.48 -38.43
N GLN A 534 12.77 -47.81 -38.77
CA GLN A 534 13.58 -48.20 -39.91
C GLN A 534 14.49 -49.41 -39.61
N PHE A 535 15.03 -49.49 -38.40
CA PHE A 535 15.98 -50.52 -37.97
C PHE A 535 15.38 -51.46 -36.92
N GLU A 536 14.07 -51.71 -37.00
CA GLU A 536 13.29 -52.44 -35.98
C GLU A 536 13.93 -53.76 -35.59
N ARG A 537 14.29 -54.60 -36.57
CA ARG A 537 14.89 -55.91 -36.33
C ARG A 537 16.24 -55.83 -35.62
N LEU A 538 17.06 -54.84 -35.97
CA LEU A 538 18.39 -54.65 -35.40
C LEU A 538 18.28 -54.31 -33.92
N PHE A 539 17.46 -53.30 -33.60
CA PHE A 539 17.34 -52.85 -32.22
C PHE A 539 16.43 -53.73 -31.36
N GLN A 540 15.51 -54.51 -31.94
CA GLN A 540 14.82 -55.58 -31.21
C GLN A 540 15.78 -56.72 -30.83
N PHE A 541 16.73 -57.06 -31.72
CA PHE A 541 17.76 -58.04 -31.40
C PHE A 541 18.68 -57.51 -30.27
N ALA A 542 19.10 -56.24 -30.35
CA ALA A 542 19.85 -55.57 -29.30
C ALA A 542 19.12 -55.60 -27.95
N LYS A 543 17.84 -55.24 -27.94
CA LYS A 543 17.03 -55.23 -26.71
C LYS A 543 16.88 -56.63 -26.08
N LYS A 544 16.67 -57.67 -26.89
CA LYS A 544 16.62 -59.06 -26.38
C LYS A 544 17.92 -59.49 -25.72
N ILE A 545 19.05 -59.03 -26.25
CA ILE A 545 20.36 -59.24 -25.62
C ILE A 545 20.41 -58.53 -24.27
N GLU A 546 20.10 -57.25 -24.23
CA GLU A 546 20.12 -56.44 -23.00
C GLU A 546 19.22 -57.06 -21.91
N ASP A 547 18.00 -57.46 -22.25
CA ASP A 547 17.04 -58.07 -21.33
C ASP A 547 17.58 -59.37 -20.71
N LEU A 548 18.26 -60.21 -21.51
CA LEU A 548 18.85 -61.46 -21.02
C LEU A 548 20.15 -61.25 -20.24
N MET A 549 20.90 -60.19 -20.50
CA MET A 549 22.10 -59.85 -19.75
C MET A 549 21.83 -59.57 -18.26
N PHE A 550 20.58 -59.28 -17.88
CA PHE A 550 20.19 -59.16 -16.46
C PHE A 550 20.07 -60.51 -15.74
N THR A 551 19.95 -61.61 -16.48
CA THR A 551 19.63 -62.93 -15.92
C THR A 551 20.66 -64.00 -16.25
N ILE A 552 21.45 -63.81 -17.30
CA ILE A 552 22.35 -64.81 -17.88
C ILE A 552 23.72 -64.18 -18.17
N SER A 553 24.79 -64.96 -18.04
CA SER A 553 26.16 -64.53 -18.35
C SER A 553 26.31 -64.22 -19.86
N PRO A 554 27.13 -63.23 -20.26
CA PRO A 554 27.30 -62.87 -21.68
C PRO A 554 27.74 -64.02 -22.59
N GLU A 555 28.44 -65.01 -22.03
CA GLU A 555 28.94 -66.20 -22.73
C GLU A 555 27.84 -67.22 -23.04
N GLU A 556 26.75 -67.22 -22.27
CA GLU A 556 25.62 -68.16 -22.42
C GLU A 556 24.53 -67.63 -23.38
N ILE A 557 24.51 -66.31 -23.64
CA ILE A 557 23.55 -65.65 -24.53
C ILE A 557 23.55 -66.23 -25.96
N PRO A 558 24.70 -66.54 -26.61
CA PRO A 558 24.73 -67.12 -27.95
C PRO A 558 24.07 -68.50 -28.08
N PHE A 559 23.82 -69.19 -26.95
CA PHE A 559 23.16 -70.50 -26.92
C PHE A 559 21.65 -70.39 -26.69
N GLN A 560 21.13 -69.19 -26.42
CA GLN A 560 19.71 -68.93 -26.26
C GLN A 560 18.99 -68.92 -27.62
N LEU A 561 17.74 -69.36 -27.62
CA LEU A 561 16.95 -69.55 -28.84
C LEU A 561 16.68 -68.20 -29.54
N GLY A 562 17.17 -68.06 -30.77
CA GLY A 562 17.02 -66.83 -31.58
C GLY A 562 18.13 -65.78 -31.38
N LEU A 563 19.18 -66.11 -30.62
CA LEU A 563 20.36 -65.26 -30.38
C LEU A 563 21.66 -65.98 -30.78
N SER A 564 21.59 -66.98 -31.65
CA SER A 564 22.79 -67.64 -32.14
C SER A 564 23.63 -66.71 -33.02
N LYS A 565 24.91 -67.06 -33.22
CA LYS A 565 25.77 -66.38 -34.22
C LYS A 565 25.11 -66.31 -35.60
N MET A 566 24.36 -67.35 -35.98
CA MET A 566 23.61 -67.39 -37.23
C MET A 566 22.45 -66.39 -37.25
N ASP A 567 21.75 -66.22 -36.12
CA ASP A 567 20.67 -65.24 -35.97
C ASP A 567 21.20 -63.80 -36.02
N LEU A 568 22.36 -63.53 -35.41
CA LEU A 568 23.05 -62.25 -35.54
C LEU A 568 23.37 -61.95 -37.01
N ARG A 569 24.03 -62.88 -37.73
CA ARG A 569 24.35 -62.68 -39.16
C ARG A 569 23.11 -62.44 -40.01
N LYS A 570 22.00 -63.14 -39.72
CA LYS A 570 20.72 -62.96 -40.41
C LYS A 570 20.13 -61.58 -40.14
N THR A 571 20.18 -61.11 -38.89
CA THR A 571 19.72 -59.79 -38.47
C THR A 571 20.53 -58.69 -39.15
N LEU A 572 21.87 -58.75 -39.05
CA LEU A 572 22.80 -57.82 -39.71
C LEU A 572 22.55 -57.78 -41.21
N LYS A 573 22.44 -58.93 -41.88
CA LYS A 573 22.13 -58.97 -43.30
C LYS A 573 20.81 -58.29 -43.60
N SER A 574 19.74 -58.59 -42.85
CA SER A 574 18.41 -58.03 -43.13
C SER A 574 18.26 -56.54 -42.83
N SER A 575 19.03 -56.01 -41.88
CA SER A 575 18.95 -54.61 -41.44
C SER A 575 20.02 -53.71 -42.06
N LEU A 576 21.18 -54.28 -42.43
CA LEU A 576 22.34 -53.53 -42.89
C LEU A 576 22.70 -53.77 -44.38
N THR A 577 21.99 -54.64 -45.11
CA THR A 577 22.12 -54.64 -46.58
C THR A 577 21.28 -53.50 -47.17
N GLY A 578 21.93 -52.58 -47.89
CA GLY A 578 21.26 -51.40 -48.45
C GLY A 578 20.95 -50.31 -47.40
N VAL A 579 21.86 -50.10 -46.45
CA VAL A 579 21.74 -49.07 -45.39
C VAL A 579 21.52 -47.67 -45.94
N ASP A 580 22.13 -47.35 -47.09
CA ASP A 580 21.91 -46.14 -47.87
C ASP A 580 20.42 -45.88 -48.13
N LYS A 581 19.68 -46.91 -48.58
CA LYS A 581 18.22 -46.79 -48.81
C LYS A 581 17.45 -46.61 -47.52
N SER A 582 17.91 -47.25 -46.43
CA SER A 582 17.27 -47.15 -45.12
C SER A 582 17.46 -45.77 -44.50
N ILE A 583 18.67 -45.21 -44.55
CA ILE A 583 18.96 -43.85 -44.09
C ILE A 583 18.21 -42.82 -44.95
N ALA A 584 18.18 -42.98 -46.28
CA ALA A 584 17.37 -42.13 -47.15
C ALA A 584 15.86 -42.21 -46.83
N ALA A 585 15.36 -43.38 -46.42
CA ALA A 585 13.99 -43.54 -45.96
C ALA A 585 13.75 -42.84 -44.61
N MET A 586 14.70 -42.86 -43.67
CA MET A 586 14.62 -42.07 -42.43
C MET A 586 14.52 -40.59 -42.73
N TYR A 587 15.40 -40.06 -43.57
CA TYR A 587 15.39 -38.65 -43.99
C TYR A 587 14.05 -38.27 -44.62
N LYS A 588 13.57 -39.06 -45.60
CA LYS A 588 12.25 -38.82 -46.24
C LYS A 588 11.10 -38.87 -45.25
N LYS A 589 11.16 -39.75 -44.24
CA LYS A 589 10.11 -39.87 -43.21
C LYS A 589 10.13 -38.67 -42.28
N LEU A 590 11.30 -38.21 -41.88
CA LEU A 590 11.48 -36.97 -41.11
C LEU A 590 10.94 -35.77 -41.90
N GLN A 591 11.35 -35.62 -43.16
CA GLN A 591 10.91 -34.54 -44.05
C GLN A 591 9.40 -34.52 -44.27
N LYS A 592 8.76 -35.68 -44.50
CA LYS A 592 7.32 -35.76 -44.75
C LYS A 592 6.47 -35.44 -43.51
N ASN A 593 7.02 -35.68 -42.33
CA ASN A 593 6.32 -35.50 -41.08
C ASN A 593 6.31 -34.04 -40.62
N LEU A 594 7.35 -33.28 -40.97
CA LEU A 594 7.50 -31.88 -40.58
C LEU A 594 6.66 -30.96 -41.46
N THR A 595 6.08 -29.94 -40.85
CA THR A 595 5.46 -28.78 -41.49
C THR A 595 6.44 -27.61 -41.62
N CYS A 596 7.45 -27.52 -40.74
CA CYS A 596 8.50 -26.50 -40.79
C CYS A 596 9.82 -27.06 -41.37
N GLU A 597 10.17 -26.66 -42.60
CA GLU A 597 11.40 -27.13 -43.26
C GLU A 597 12.69 -26.59 -42.64
N GLU A 598 12.64 -25.46 -41.93
CA GLU A 598 13.82 -24.83 -41.30
C GLU A 598 14.41 -25.67 -40.17
N LEU A 599 13.59 -26.51 -39.52
CA LEU A 599 14.04 -27.44 -38.48
C LEU A 599 14.70 -28.70 -39.05
N LEU A 600 14.49 -29.00 -40.33
CA LEU A 600 14.94 -30.26 -40.93
C LEU A 600 16.46 -30.48 -40.87
N PRO A 601 17.33 -29.50 -41.18
CA PRO A 601 18.78 -29.72 -41.12
C PRO A 601 19.27 -30.07 -39.71
N SER A 602 18.82 -29.32 -38.70
CA SER A 602 19.24 -29.53 -37.31
C SER A 602 18.70 -30.86 -36.75
N LEU A 603 17.44 -31.19 -37.04
CA LEU A 603 16.84 -32.47 -36.68
C LEU A 603 17.51 -33.64 -37.39
N TRP A 604 17.93 -33.46 -38.64
CA TRP A 604 18.67 -34.49 -39.37
C TRP A 604 20.04 -34.75 -38.75
N ASP A 605 20.79 -33.71 -38.40
CA ASP A 605 22.07 -33.87 -37.70
C ASP A 605 21.91 -34.56 -36.35
N LYS A 606 20.87 -34.21 -35.58
CA LYS A 606 20.50 -34.93 -34.35
C LYS A 606 20.14 -36.39 -34.61
N CYS A 607 19.37 -36.68 -35.67
CA CYS A 607 18.99 -38.04 -36.05
C CYS A 607 20.20 -38.90 -36.41
N LYS A 608 21.15 -38.35 -37.18
CA LYS A 608 22.42 -39.02 -37.52
C LYS A 608 23.21 -39.35 -36.25
N LYS A 609 23.33 -38.40 -35.33
CA LYS A 609 24.01 -38.60 -34.05
C LYS A 609 23.33 -39.68 -33.20
N GLU A 610 22.01 -39.60 -33.03
CA GLU A 610 21.25 -40.55 -32.22
C GLU A 610 21.27 -41.97 -32.81
N PHE A 611 21.24 -42.10 -34.13
CA PHE A 611 21.45 -43.39 -34.79
C PHE A 611 22.85 -43.95 -34.49
N LEU A 612 23.89 -43.13 -34.58
CA LEU A 612 25.26 -43.55 -34.29
C LEU A 612 25.43 -43.98 -32.83
N ASP A 613 24.87 -43.25 -31.88
CA ASP A 613 24.94 -43.58 -30.45
C ASP A 613 24.24 -44.92 -30.15
N LYS A 614 23.06 -45.15 -30.75
CA LYS A 614 22.34 -46.44 -30.64
C LYS A 614 23.10 -47.58 -31.34
N TYR A 615 23.69 -47.32 -32.50
CA TYR A 615 24.47 -48.31 -33.24
C TYR A 615 25.77 -48.67 -32.52
N ASP A 616 26.46 -47.70 -31.92
CA ASP A 616 27.65 -47.92 -31.10
C ASP A 616 27.31 -48.79 -29.88
N SER A 617 26.22 -48.49 -29.18
CA SER A 617 25.71 -49.34 -28.09
C SER A 617 25.48 -50.78 -28.55
N PHE A 618 24.84 -50.97 -29.71
CA PHE A 618 24.66 -52.29 -30.32
C PHE A 618 26.00 -52.96 -30.70
N ALA A 619 26.96 -52.20 -31.24
CA ALA A 619 28.26 -52.71 -31.62
C ALA A 619 29.07 -53.18 -30.41
N GLN A 620 29.03 -52.43 -29.30
CA GLN A 620 29.64 -52.81 -28.03
C GLN A 620 29.02 -54.08 -27.44
N LEU A 621 27.69 -54.20 -27.47
CA LEU A 621 26.99 -55.43 -27.07
C LEU A 621 27.42 -56.63 -27.92
N CYS A 622 27.52 -56.44 -29.24
CA CYS A 622 27.96 -57.48 -30.16
C CYS A 622 29.42 -57.88 -29.92
N ALA A 623 30.31 -56.92 -29.68
CA ALA A 623 31.72 -57.21 -29.39
C ALA A 623 31.89 -58.02 -28.10
N LYS A 624 31.03 -57.77 -27.09
CA LYS A 624 31.05 -58.48 -25.81
C LYS A 624 30.55 -59.92 -25.92
N ILE A 625 29.53 -60.18 -26.73
CA ILE A 625 28.82 -61.48 -26.77
C ILE A 625 29.28 -62.35 -27.96
N TYR A 626 29.66 -61.72 -29.06
CA TYR A 626 30.07 -62.37 -30.31
C TYR A 626 31.44 -61.86 -30.78
N PRO A 627 32.52 -62.02 -30.00
CA PRO A 627 33.84 -61.46 -30.32
C PRO A 627 34.43 -61.98 -31.64
N THR A 628 33.92 -63.11 -32.16
CA THR A 628 34.37 -63.71 -33.42
C THR A 628 33.57 -63.24 -34.64
N GLU A 629 32.51 -62.46 -34.48
CA GLU A 629 31.66 -61.99 -35.58
C GLU A 629 32.08 -60.60 -36.02
N THR A 630 32.22 -60.41 -37.33
CA THR A 630 32.56 -59.11 -37.93
C THR A 630 31.29 -58.32 -38.19
N ILE A 631 31.15 -57.18 -37.54
CA ILE A 631 30.08 -56.20 -37.79
C ILE A 631 30.68 -54.94 -38.41
N PRO A 632 29.91 -54.17 -39.22
CA PRO A 632 30.38 -52.89 -39.72
C PRO A 632 30.76 -51.96 -38.56
N SER A 633 31.90 -51.29 -38.69
CA SER A 633 32.38 -50.42 -37.62
C SER A 633 31.51 -49.17 -37.50
N VAL A 634 31.51 -48.55 -36.33
CA VAL A 634 30.83 -47.26 -36.11
C VAL A 634 31.41 -46.17 -37.01
N THR A 635 32.71 -46.26 -37.34
CA THR A 635 33.40 -45.35 -38.26
C THR A 635 32.85 -45.49 -39.69
N GLU A 636 32.67 -46.71 -40.18
CA GLU A 636 32.07 -46.95 -41.50
C GLU A 636 30.63 -46.42 -41.56
N MET A 637 29.84 -46.60 -40.50
CA MET A 637 28.48 -46.04 -40.42
C MET A 637 28.49 -44.51 -40.39
N ARG A 638 29.47 -43.90 -39.71
CA ARG A 638 29.65 -42.45 -39.65
C ARG A 638 30.00 -41.87 -41.02
N ASP A 639 30.93 -42.48 -41.74
CA ASP A 639 31.33 -42.04 -43.08
C ASP A 639 30.17 -42.15 -44.07
N LEU A 640 29.36 -43.20 -43.95
CA LEU A 640 28.16 -43.40 -44.76
C LEU A 640 27.09 -42.34 -44.47
N LEU A 641 26.87 -41.99 -43.19
CA LEU A 641 25.98 -40.89 -42.78
C LEU A 641 26.52 -39.50 -43.15
N ALA A 642 27.84 -39.32 -43.25
CA ALA A 642 28.44 -38.06 -43.67
C ALA A 642 28.36 -37.83 -45.20
N SER A 643 28.25 -38.92 -45.97
CA SER A 643 28.08 -38.89 -47.43
C SER A 643 26.67 -38.58 -47.91
N MET A 644 25.70 -38.47 -46.98
CA MET A 644 24.28 -38.24 -47.24
C MET A 644 23.73 -37.06 -46.43
#